data_AF-A0A940U737-F1
#
_entry.id   AF-A0A940U737-F1
#
_cell.length_a   1.000
_cell.length_b   1.000
_cell.length_c   1.000
_cell.angle_alpha   90.00
_cell.angle_beta   90.00
_cell.angle_gamma   90.00
#
_symmetry.space_group_name_H-M   'P 1'
#
loop_
_entity.id
_entity.type
_entity.pdbx_description
1 polymer ?
#
loop_
_entity_poly.entity_id
_entity_poly.type
_entity_poly.pdbx_seq_one_letter_code
_entity_poly.pdbx_strand_id
1 'polypeptide(L)'
;MFFDLTYPSEDLRGMLQALSRRFATRETEGNGLFLAEAVKGFGKSHALLTAYHLFAHPEPAKKWMANQGVDWAPPVNPVIIIKKFTDQYLPFDSLWTDLGKDLNVRWDPTHQPSLDELRAGLNKKNLILIFDELERGISNISDPAKKSQNLSFLQLLSEEANRSNQVTLFAAIYDGAIEPGSTLKRVPRIELRFRRPEDRAAIVRHRLFTNADSYDRTAAEVLIRSYVNTWARFGVNTQDDYFTKLKSSFPFLPGLIELIFERTSGTGGFQGTRGALGLLAAMLDASESGSFLFTAGNCLLSDSACADRLQDLDPSGSLINCAQRNFQDLKNQPLSEALASAVLLASIVPGTKGLTREELVRYIARPGCDPNQFESTLQAFRTYGSYFHEREGRFFFDLEENENAKVEIEAIRIGDERAREEIRNIWKTDLFKETQQAVIFSDLDTTRNALGQMSKTVLRFVLSPRRLSGPERYALYHGMELRNQIILLEPRDDAANHLNNPDILVAAKRSIAAATLAPTAATAERRNRYEKIASQEKSNVRDFLKAAGIEYIRVEEWGELHENSVFEIESLGQAWDKQSILDYIRRQIYPRAFFHEHIRENLSKFYGQTVTQVEHTYKNTLAFPVPTTYSEVMEAVITLVEDRNRILGLQHPRQNACGERVTLGAGEMPSAILAQPWPSISRQPVPEPAKPVIPVPPSQPVAGKPKLEPSVPAGFMETRGTSSCKTKGDLRQEIAAKVSDVDGKGIQDVQFQIFAKYEKASLADFPSALRGSLAESGTLDVQIELSIPGPMDKALSECLCESLPVFENGTYTARLRVISKPADKPQPPDEEEEA
;
A
#
# COMPACT_ATOMS: atom_id res chain seq x y z
N MET A 1 7.37 57.92 -3.25
CA MET A 1 8.01 56.61 -3.04
C MET A 1 7.21 55.68 -2.12
N PHE A 2 6.93 56.02 -0.85
CA PHE A 2 6.23 55.09 0.06
C PHE A 2 4.83 54.70 -0.45
N PHE A 3 3.98 55.69 -0.73
CA PHE A 3 2.60 55.47 -1.18
C PHE A 3 2.53 54.70 -2.52
N ASP A 4 3.48 54.94 -3.43
CA ASP A 4 3.55 54.25 -4.73
C ASP A 4 3.82 52.75 -4.57
N LEU A 5 4.58 52.37 -3.54
CA LEU A 5 4.86 50.97 -3.18
C LEU A 5 3.77 50.33 -2.31
N THR A 6 2.77 51.10 -1.86
CA THR A 6 1.74 50.64 -0.91
C THR A 6 0.50 50.19 -1.66
N TYR A 7 0.34 48.87 -1.83
CA TYR A 7 -0.92 48.31 -2.34
C TYR A 7 -2.05 48.50 -1.30
N PRO A 8 -3.22 49.03 -1.70
CA PRO A 8 -4.38 49.20 -0.83
C PRO A 8 -5.08 47.85 -0.60
N SER A 9 -4.58 47.03 0.33
CA SER A 9 -5.29 45.81 0.78
C SER A 9 -6.64 46.15 1.44
N GLU A 10 -7.56 45.19 1.55
CA GLU A 10 -8.91 45.47 2.03
C GLU A 10 -8.92 45.99 3.48
N ASP A 11 -8.12 45.40 4.37
CA ASP A 11 -7.93 45.88 5.74
C ASP A 11 -7.37 47.32 5.74
N LEU A 12 -6.44 47.63 4.81
CA LEU A 12 -5.92 49.00 4.68
C LEU A 12 -6.99 49.96 4.16
N ARG A 13 -7.79 49.59 3.14
CA ARG A 13 -8.94 50.39 2.67
C ARG A 13 -9.94 50.65 3.80
N GLY A 14 -10.21 49.66 4.64
CA GLY A 14 -11.02 49.81 5.85
C GLY A 14 -10.45 50.85 6.81
N MET A 15 -9.13 50.83 7.04
CA MET A 15 -8.41 51.88 7.78
C MET A 15 -8.59 53.27 7.14
N LEU A 16 -8.35 53.39 5.82
CA LEU A 16 -8.45 54.67 5.10
C LEU A 16 -9.87 55.26 5.16
N GLN A 17 -10.89 54.44 4.91
CA GLN A 17 -12.30 54.85 4.94
C GLN A 17 -12.78 55.23 6.36
N ALA A 18 -12.24 54.61 7.39
CA ALA A 18 -12.56 54.97 8.77
C ALA A 18 -11.87 56.27 9.20
N LEU A 19 -10.60 56.45 8.84
CA LEU A 19 -9.88 57.71 9.08
C LEU A 19 -10.51 58.87 8.32
N SER A 20 -10.90 58.66 7.07
CA SER A 20 -11.66 59.63 6.27
C SER A 20 -12.94 60.07 7.01
N ARG A 21 -13.82 59.13 7.36
CA ARG A 21 -15.06 59.43 8.10
C ARG A 21 -14.80 60.20 9.40
N ARG A 22 -13.84 59.73 10.21
CA ARG A 22 -13.48 60.30 11.51
C ARG A 22 -13.03 61.77 11.48
N PHE A 23 -12.48 62.24 10.36
CA PHE A 23 -12.01 63.62 10.20
C PHE A 23 -12.78 64.44 9.16
N ALA A 24 -13.73 63.84 8.42
CA ALA A 24 -14.56 64.54 7.43
C ALA A 24 -15.73 65.30 8.05
N THR A 25 -16.37 64.76 9.10
CA THR A 25 -17.51 65.38 9.78
C THR A 25 -17.11 66.10 11.06
N ARG A 26 -17.93 67.09 11.49
CA ARG A 26 -17.77 67.74 12.82
C ARG A 26 -18.35 66.91 13.97
N GLU A 27 -19.10 65.85 13.65
CA GLU A 27 -19.67 64.91 14.60
C GLU A 27 -18.67 63.75 14.83
N THR A 28 -18.59 63.28 16.07
CA THR A 28 -17.70 62.19 16.48
C THR A 28 -18.22 60.83 16.02
N GLU A 29 -18.15 60.59 14.71
CA GLU A 29 -18.44 59.28 14.12
C GLU A 29 -17.16 58.46 13.89
N GLY A 30 -17.18 57.20 14.33
CA GLY A 30 -16.16 56.21 14.00
C GLY A 30 -15.09 55.94 15.05
N ASN A 31 -14.64 54.69 15.11
CA ASN A 31 -13.66 54.21 16.07
C ASN A 31 -12.31 54.93 15.91
N GLY A 32 -11.71 55.36 17.03
CA GLY A 32 -10.36 55.94 17.08
C GLY A 32 -9.26 54.96 17.45
N LEU A 33 -9.60 53.72 17.82
CA LEU A 33 -8.65 52.63 18.04
C LEU A 33 -8.51 51.76 16.78
N PHE A 34 -7.27 51.69 16.28
CA PHE A 34 -6.85 50.84 15.17
C PHE A 34 -5.87 49.80 15.69
N LEU A 35 -6.26 48.52 15.66
CA LEU A 35 -5.51 47.42 16.27
C LEU A 35 -4.97 46.47 15.19
N ALA A 36 -3.66 46.52 14.94
CA ALA A 36 -2.98 45.63 14.02
C ALA A 36 -2.58 44.33 14.74
N GLU A 37 -3.36 43.27 14.51
CA GLU A 37 -3.21 41.96 15.15
C GLU A 37 -2.78 40.90 14.12
N ALA A 38 -1.47 40.65 14.06
CA ALA A 38 -0.90 39.66 13.16
C ALA A 38 0.49 39.17 13.63
N VAL A 39 0.93 38.06 13.06
CA VAL A 39 2.29 37.52 13.27
C VAL A 39 3.32 38.43 12.59
N LYS A 40 4.60 38.29 12.96
CA LYS A 40 5.72 39.01 12.31
C LYS A 40 5.70 38.78 10.79
N GLY A 41 5.87 39.85 10.00
CA GLY A 41 5.91 39.78 8.54
C GLY A 41 4.57 39.94 7.80
N PHE A 42 3.46 40.14 8.52
CA PHE A 42 2.10 40.35 7.97
C PHE A 42 1.70 41.84 7.89
N GLY A 43 2.64 42.73 7.61
CA GLY A 43 2.32 44.13 7.27
C GLY A 43 1.93 45.08 8.42
N LYS A 44 1.88 44.66 9.70
CA LYS A 44 1.56 45.53 10.86
C LYS A 44 2.26 46.88 10.82
N SER A 45 3.60 46.88 10.86
CA SER A 45 4.41 48.11 10.83
C SER A 45 4.26 48.89 9.51
N HIS A 46 3.87 48.24 8.40
CA HIS A 46 3.58 48.94 7.14
C HIS A 46 2.26 49.70 7.21
N ALA A 47 1.23 49.17 7.89
CA ALA A 47 0.00 49.88 8.17
C ALA A 47 0.22 51.05 9.14
N LEU A 48 1.02 50.86 10.19
CA LEU A 48 1.44 51.93 11.10
C LEU A 48 2.23 53.05 10.37
N LEU A 49 3.15 52.69 9.47
CA LEU A 49 3.86 53.65 8.62
C LEU A 49 2.92 54.36 7.62
N THR A 50 1.90 53.66 7.11
CA THR A 50 0.87 54.29 6.27
C THR A 50 0.11 55.33 7.06
N ALA A 51 -0.36 55.00 8.27
CA ALA A 51 -0.98 55.96 9.18
C ALA A 51 -0.06 57.16 9.46
N TYR A 52 1.22 56.93 9.80
CA TYR A 52 2.20 57.99 9.98
C TYR A 52 2.27 58.94 8.78
N HIS A 53 2.46 58.41 7.56
CA HIS A 53 2.61 59.25 6.37
C HIS A 53 1.30 59.99 5.98
N LEU A 54 0.12 59.44 6.30
CA LEU A 54 -1.16 60.13 6.08
C LEU A 54 -1.31 61.42 6.90
N PHE A 55 -0.79 61.42 8.14
CA PHE A 55 -0.82 62.60 9.03
C PHE A 55 0.41 63.50 8.86
N ALA A 56 1.61 62.92 8.68
CA ALA A 56 2.87 63.66 8.60
C ALA A 56 3.09 64.35 7.24
N HIS A 57 2.46 63.87 6.16
CA HIS A 57 2.60 64.44 4.81
C HIS A 57 1.24 64.66 4.13
N PRO A 58 0.47 65.70 4.54
CA PRO A 58 -0.87 66.00 4.01
C PRO A 58 -0.98 66.02 2.49
N GLU A 59 -0.07 66.66 1.76
CA GLU A 59 -0.22 66.85 0.31
C GLU A 59 -0.02 65.55 -0.50
N PRO A 60 1.04 64.74 -0.29
CA PRO A 60 1.11 63.40 -0.86
C PRO A 60 -0.05 62.49 -0.43
N ALA A 61 -0.46 62.58 0.84
CA ALA A 61 -1.55 61.77 1.39
C ALA A 61 -2.89 62.05 0.70
N LYS A 62 -3.27 63.32 0.52
CA LYS A 62 -4.48 63.72 -0.22
C LYS A 62 -4.51 63.14 -1.63
N LYS A 63 -3.40 63.28 -2.37
CA LYS A 63 -3.29 62.76 -3.74
C LYS A 63 -3.45 61.23 -3.78
N TRP A 64 -2.79 60.52 -2.87
CA TRP A 64 -2.88 59.07 -2.83
C TRP A 64 -4.27 58.58 -2.40
N MET A 65 -4.86 59.18 -1.38
CA MET A 65 -6.22 58.86 -0.90
C MET A 65 -7.28 59.11 -2.00
N ALA A 66 -7.18 60.22 -2.73
CA ALA A 66 -8.05 60.51 -3.88
C ALA A 66 -7.93 59.46 -4.99
N ASN A 67 -6.71 58.97 -5.28
CA ASN A 67 -6.51 57.85 -6.21
C ASN A 67 -7.15 56.53 -5.72
N GLN A 68 -7.36 56.37 -4.41
CA GLN A 68 -8.11 55.25 -3.82
C GLN A 68 -9.62 55.48 -3.74
N GLY A 69 -10.13 56.60 -4.24
CA GLY A 69 -11.54 56.99 -4.12
C GLY A 69 -11.96 57.36 -2.69
N VAL A 70 -11.02 57.84 -1.87
CA VAL A 70 -11.27 58.23 -0.47
C VAL A 70 -10.92 59.70 -0.26
N ASP A 71 -11.88 60.50 0.18
CA ASP A 71 -11.63 61.90 0.53
C ASP A 71 -10.80 62.00 1.83
N TRP A 72 -9.74 62.81 1.82
CA TRP A 72 -8.83 62.96 2.97
C TRP A 72 -8.67 64.41 3.42
N ALA A 73 -9.22 64.71 4.60
CA ALA A 73 -9.00 65.94 5.33
C ALA A 73 -8.23 65.60 6.64
N PRO A 74 -6.90 65.82 6.69
CA PRO A 74 -6.16 65.57 7.92
C PRO A 74 -6.55 66.57 9.02
N PRO A 75 -6.51 66.18 10.31
CA PRO A 75 -6.86 67.03 11.43
C PRO A 75 -5.96 68.28 11.52
N VAL A 76 -6.51 69.36 12.07
CA VAL A 76 -5.77 70.61 12.34
C VAL A 76 -4.83 70.39 13.52
N ASN A 77 -3.58 70.83 13.40
CA ASN A 77 -2.52 70.69 14.42
C ASN A 77 -2.36 69.25 14.97
N PRO A 78 -1.99 68.27 14.12
CA PRO A 78 -1.70 66.92 14.57
C PRO A 78 -0.38 66.87 15.36
N VAL A 79 -0.41 66.21 16.52
CA VAL A 79 0.80 65.80 17.26
C VAL A 79 0.94 64.31 17.08
N ILE A 80 1.96 63.88 16.36
CA ILE A 80 2.19 62.48 16.02
C ILE A 80 3.31 61.94 16.90
N ILE A 81 2.98 60.97 17.77
CA ILE A 81 3.94 60.31 18.65
C ILE A 81 4.06 58.85 18.22
N ILE A 82 5.29 58.42 17.95
CA ILE A 82 5.61 57.04 17.57
C ILE A 82 6.45 56.42 18.69
N LYS A 83 6.05 55.23 19.16
CA LYS A 83 6.83 54.42 20.10
C LYS A 83 6.96 53.00 19.55
N LYS A 84 8.20 52.52 19.42
CA LYS A 84 8.53 51.16 18.99
C LYS A 84 9.22 50.44 20.15
N PHE A 85 8.54 49.47 20.74
CA PHE A 85 8.94 48.89 22.03
C PHE A 85 10.05 47.82 21.94
N THR A 86 10.85 47.82 20.86
CA THR A 86 12.00 46.91 20.65
C THR A 86 13.37 47.57 20.63
N ASP A 87 13.46 48.87 20.32
CA ASP A 87 14.72 49.46 19.84
C ASP A 87 15.55 50.14 20.93
N GLN A 88 15.03 50.19 22.16
CA GLN A 88 15.69 50.77 23.32
C GLN A 88 15.38 49.93 24.57
N TYR A 89 16.32 49.90 25.52
CA TYR A 89 16.00 49.59 26.92
C TYR A 89 15.14 50.73 27.47
N LEU A 90 13.84 50.68 27.20
CA LEU A 90 12.89 51.75 27.52
C LEU A 90 12.69 51.82 29.04
N PRO A 91 13.16 52.88 29.73
CA PRO A 91 13.12 52.96 31.18
C PRO A 91 11.89 53.74 31.62
N PHE A 92 10.71 53.39 31.08
CA PHE A 92 9.45 53.90 31.61
C PHE A 92 8.80 52.84 32.49
N ASP A 93 8.76 53.15 33.79
CA ASP A 93 7.82 52.57 34.73
C ASP A 93 6.35 52.91 34.34
N SER A 94 6.16 53.99 33.58
CA SER A 94 4.87 54.61 33.32
C SER A 94 4.82 55.30 31.94
N LEU A 95 4.04 54.73 31.02
CA LEU A 95 3.83 55.21 29.65
C LEU A 95 3.35 56.66 29.59
N TRP A 96 2.54 57.10 30.57
CA TRP A 96 2.05 58.47 30.63
C TRP A 96 3.19 59.48 30.88
N THR A 97 4.20 59.17 31.70
CA THR A 97 5.32 60.09 31.91
C THR A 97 6.16 60.28 30.66
N ASP A 98 6.24 59.26 29.81
CA ASP A 98 6.95 59.33 28.53
C ASP A 98 6.17 60.12 27.49
N LEU A 99 4.86 59.87 27.34
CA LEU A 99 3.98 60.70 26.51
C LEU A 99 3.92 62.16 27.01
N GLY A 100 4.01 62.39 28.32
CA GLY A 100 4.05 63.72 28.91
C GLY A 100 5.27 64.52 28.46
N LYS A 101 6.46 63.89 28.40
CA LYS A 101 7.67 64.53 27.85
C LYS A 101 7.47 64.97 26.41
N ASP A 102 6.94 64.08 25.56
CA ASP A 102 6.70 64.36 24.14
C ASP A 102 5.62 65.44 23.92
N LEU A 103 4.62 65.50 24.80
CA LEU A 103 3.57 66.53 24.80
C LEU A 103 4.00 67.85 25.44
N ASN A 104 5.16 67.87 26.12
CA ASN A 104 5.64 68.95 26.99
C ASN A 104 4.66 69.26 28.16
N VAL A 105 4.11 68.21 28.78
CA VAL A 105 3.19 68.24 29.92
C VAL A 105 3.79 67.40 31.06
N ARG A 106 3.75 67.92 32.29
CA ARG A 106 4.19 67.18 33.48
C ARG A 106 2.98 66.58 34.19
N TRP A 107 2.85 65.26 34.13
CA TRP A 107 1.95 64.46 34.96
C TRP A 107 2.72 63.77 36.08
N ASP A 108 2.01 63.31 37.12
CA ASP A 108 2.63 62.66 38.27
C ASP A 108 3.30 61.32 37.88
N PRO A 109 4.53 61.02 38.33
CA PRO A 109 5.18 59.75 38.00
C PRO A 109 4.58 58.51 38.66
N THR A 110 3.83 58.66 39.75
CA THR A 110 3.36 57.58 40.64
C THR A 110 1.94 57.09 40.32
N HIS A 111 1.14 57.91 39.63
CA HIS A 111 -0.19 57.55 39.15
C HIS A 111 -0.47 58.09 37.75
N GLN A 112 -1.32 57.38 37.00
CA GLN A 112 -1.79 57.85 35.69
C GLN A 112 -2.58 59.17 35.82
N PRO A 113 -2.58 60.04 34.79
CA PRO A 113 -3.45 61.20 34.76
C PRO A 113 -4.92 60.79 34.61
N SER A 114 -5.80 61.61 35.16
CA SER A 114 -7.25 61.56 34.90
C SER A 114 -7.59 61.99 33.46
N LEU A 115 -8.83 61.73 33.04
CA LEU A 115 -9.31 62.10 31.71
C LEU A 115 -9.27 63.62 31.47
N ASP A 116 -9.57 64.41 32.49
CA ASP A 116 -9.56 65.87 32.39
C ASP A 116 -8.12 66.43 32.37
N GLU A 117 -7.19 65.84 33.11
CA GLU A 117 -5.75 66.18 33.05
C GLU A 117 -5.14 65.81 31.68
N LEU A 118 -5.57 64.70 31.08
CA LEU A 118 -5.19 64.34 29.71
C LEU A 118 -5.69 65.39 28.73
N ARG A 119 -7.00 65.68 28.74
CA ARG A 119 -7.63 66.66 27.82
C ARG A 119 -7.06 68.07 27.99
N ALA A 120 -6.77 68.50 29.22
CA ALA A 120 -6.10 69.76 29.50
C ALA A 120 -4.68 69.78 28.90
N GLY A 121 -3.92 68.70 29.07
CA GLY A 121 -2.58 68.53 28.49
C GLY A 121 -2.54 68.57 26.96
N LEU A 122 -3.59 68.08 26.29
CA LEU A 122 -3.70 68.14 24.82
C LEU A 122 -3.89 69.55 24.27
N ASN A 123 -4.45 70.49 25.06
CA ASN A 123 -4.68 71.89 24.68
C ASN A 123 -5.25 72.06 23.25
N LYS A 124 -6.34 71.34 22.95
CA LYS A 124 -7.05 71.31 21.64
C LYS A 124 -6.23 70.80 20.44
N LYS A 125 -5.05 70.22 20.64
CA LYS A 125 -4.29 69.53 19.58
C LYS A 125 -4.89 68.15 19.31
N ASN A 126 -4.70 67.62 18.11
CA ASN A 126 -5.12 66.26 17.76
C ASN A 126 -3.94 65.30 17.95
N LEU A 127 -3.99 64.46 18.98
CA LEU A 127 -2.98 63.46 19.30
C LEU A 127 -3.16 62.19 18.46
N ILE A 128 -2.13 61.84 17.68
CA ILE A 128 -2.01 60.60 16.94
C ILE A 128 -0.93 59.74 17.61
N LEU A 129 -1.33 58.64 18.24
CA LEU A 129 -0.43 57.67 18.88
C LEU A 129 -0.20 56.48 17.93
N ILE A 130 1.07 56.12 17.71
CA ILE A 130 1.47 54.98 16.88
C ILE A 130 2.42 54.09 17.68
N PHE A 131 1.90 52.95 18.13
CA PHE A 131 2.57 52.01 19.04
C PHE A 131 2.89 50.70 18.31
N ASP A 132 4.18 50.44 18.03
CA ASP A 132 4.65 49.20 17.39
C ASP A 132 5.29 48.25 18.41
N GLU A 133 4.97 46.95 18.33
CA GLU A 133 5.39 45.90 19.27
C GLU A 133 4.90 46.11 20.73
N LEU A 134 3.69 46.66 20.92
CA LEU A 134 3.16 47.11 22.23
C LEU A 134 3.14 46.02 23.32
N GLU A 135 2.90 44.76 22.95
CA GLU A 135 3.01 43.62 23.87
C GLU A 135 4.37 43.52 24.55
N ARG A 136 5.48 43.70 23.81
CA ARG A 136 6.84 43.65 24.38
C ARG A 136 7.06 44.77 25.38
N GLY A 137 6.53 45.96 25.09
CA GLY A 137 6.61 47.12 25.99
C GLY A 137 5.96 46.81 27.34
N ILE A 138 4.75 46.27 27.33
CA ILE A 138 3.99 45.95 28.55
C ILE A 138 4.48 44.67 29.23
N SER A 139 5.01 43.69 28.49
CA SER A 139 5.58 42.46 29.08
C SER A 139 6.87 42.73 29.87
N ASN A 140 7.66 43.73 29.45
CA ASN A 140 8.93 44.08 30.07
C ASN A 140 8.79 44.86 31.39
N ILE A 141 7.58 45.28 31.78
CA ILE A 141 7.33 45.95 33.07
C ILE A 141 7.27 44.88 34.17
N SER A 142 8.35 44.78 34.96
CA SER A 142 8.50 43.77 36.03
C SER A 142 7.55 43.97 37.22
N ASP A 143 7.14 45.22 37.50
CA ASP A 143 6.27 45.57 38.62
C ASP A 143 4.79 45.36 38.25
N PRO A 144 4.05 44.45 38.91
CA PRO A 144 2.65 44.17 38.58
C PRO A 144 1.71 45.36 38.79
N ALA A 145 1.97 46.22 39.79
CA ALA A 145 1.13 47.38 40.08
C ALA A 145 1.29 48.44 38.97
N LYS A 146 2.53 48.75 38.60
CA LYS A 146 2.82 49.64 37.46
C LYS A 146 2.29 49.06 36.15
N LYS A 147 2.44 47.76 35.91
CA LYS A 147 1.89 47.09 34.72
C LYS A 147 0.35 47.26 34.65
N SER A 148 -0.34 47.10 35.77
CA SER A 148 -1.80 47.32 35.87
C SER A 148 -2.19 48.79 35.62
N GLN A 149 -1.43 49.76 36.15
CA GLN A 149 -1.63 51.18 35.85
C GLN A 149 -1.41 51.50 34.36
N ASN A 150 -0.39 50.92 33.72
CA ASN A 150 -0.15 51.11 32.28
C ASN A 150 -1.27 50.53 31.41
N LEU A 151 -1.83 49.36 31.78
CA LEU A 151 -3.02 48.80 31.13
C LEU A 151 -4.25 49.70 31.31
N SER A 152 -4.46 50.21 32.52
CA SER A 152 -5.54 51.16 32.83
C SER A 152 -5.42 52.45 32.00
N PHE A 153 -4.20 52.93 31.77
CA PHE A 153 -3.94 54.12 30.97
C PHE A 153 -4.14 53.86 29.47
N LEU A 154 -3.76 52.68 28.96
CA LEU A 154 -4.08 52.25 27.60
C LEU A 154 -5.60 52.11 27.38
N GLN A 155 -6.34 51.65 28.39
CA GLN A 155 -7.81 51.65 28.36
C GLN A 155 -8.36 53.09 28.31
N LEU A 156 -7.89 53.99 29.17
CA LEU A 156 -8.29 55.40 29.17
C LEU A 156 -8.04 56.07 27.80
N LEU A 157 -6.86 55.87 27.21
CA LEU A 157 -6.51 56.40 25.88
C LEU A 157 -7.39 55.83 24.76
N SER A 158 -7.65 54.52 24.76
CA SER A 158 -8.46 53.87 23.72
C SER A 158 -9.95 54.21 23.83
N GLU A 159 -10.48 54.34 25.05
CA GLU A 159 -11.84 54.84 25.25
C GLU A 159 -11.99 56.30 24.84
N GLU A 160 -11.04 57.19 25.20
CA GLU A 160 -11.09 58.59 24.78
C GLU A 160 -10.99 58.73 23.26
N ALA A 161 -10.21 57.87 22.59
CA ALA A 161 -10.16 57.83 21.14
C ALA A 161 -11.52 57.51 20.49
N ASN A 162 -12.42 56.82 21.18
CA ASN A 162 -13.80 56.61 20.68
C ASN A 162 -14.78 57.70 21.14
N ARG A 163 -14.49 58.43 22.23
CA ARG A 163 -15.34 59.52 22.75
C ARG A 163 -15.09 60.86 22.05
N SER A 164 -13.88 61.11 21.56
CA SER A 164 -13.52 62.34 20.86
C SER A 164 -12.63 62.05 19.64
N ASN A 165 -12.57 63.01 18.72
CA ASN A 165 -11.62 62.98 17.59
C ASN A 165 -10.21 63.45 17.97
N GLN A 166 -10.02 63.95 19.21
CA GLN A 166 -8.75 64.51 19.69
C GLN A 166 -7.65 63.46 19.93
N VAL A 167 -8.00 62.19 20.15
CA VAL A 167 -7.03 61.10 20.31
C VAL A 167 -7.30 60.05 19.24
N THR A 168 -6.28 59.60 18.53
CA THR A 168 -6.38 58.44 17.61
C THR A 168 -5.20 57.52 17.90
N LEU A 169 -5.49 56.25 18.18
CA LEU A 169 -4.51 55.27 18.65
C LEU A 169 -4.38 54.13 17.64
N PHE A 170 -3.18 53.97 17.09
CA PHE A 170 -2.77 52.80 16.32
C PHE A 170 -1.86 51.94 17.19
N ALA A 171 -2.20 50.67 17.38
CA ALA A 171 -1.41 49.73 18.18
C ALA A 171 -1.17 48.44 17.40
N ALA A 172 0.08 47.96 17.35
CA ALA A 172 0.43 46.66 16.81
C ALA A 172 0.77 45.66 17.94
N ILE A 173 0.12 44.51 17.87
CA ILE A 173 0.18 43.40 18.82
C ILE A 173 0.35 42.07 18.06
N TYR A 174 0.65 40.96 18.73
CA TYR A 174 0.74 39.63 18.12
C TYR A 174 -0.54 38.80 18.38
N ASP A 175 -1.04 38.80 19.62
CA ASP A 175 -2.21 38.04 20.06
C ASP A 175 -3.11 38.90 20.96
N GLY A 176 -4.30 39.22 20.46
CA GLY A 176 -5.27 40.00 21.22
C GLY A 176 -5.93 39.28 22.39
N ALA A 177 -5.62 38.00 22.66
CA ALA A 177 -6.00 37.33 23.89
C ALA A 177 -5.03 37.63 25.06
N ILE A 178 -3.83 38.15 24.79
CA ILE A 178 -2.79 38.45 25.78
C ILE A 178 -2.79 39.95 26.10
N GLU A 179 -2.51 40.34 27.35
CA GLU A 179 -2.36 41.76 27.71
C GLU A 179 -1.13 42.39 27.02
N PRO A 180 -1.24 43.58 26.40
CA PRO A 180 -2.34 44.56 26.48
C PRO A 180 -3.44 44.40 25.42
N GLY A 181 -3.32 43.42 24.52
CA GLY A 181 -4.31 43.14 23.49
C GLY A 181 -5.70 42.84 24.05
N SER A 182 -5.79 42.05 25.13
CA SER A 182 -7.07 41.75 25.79
C SER A 182 -7.74 42.98 26.41
N THR A 183 -6.98 43.95 26.93
CA THR A 183 -7.52 45.26 27.34
C THR A 183 -8.02 46.07 26.15
N LEU A 184 -7.21 46.22 25.09
CA LEU A 184 -7.60 46.96 23.88
C LEU A 184 -8.79 46.31 23.13
N LYS A 185 -8.97 44.99 23.25
CA LYS A 185 -10.12 44.27 22.67
C LYS A 185 -11.45 44.46 23.42
N ARG A 186 -11.46 45.10 24.61
CA ARG A 186 -12.70 45.49 25.30
C ARG A 186 -13.36 46.73 24.70
N VAL A 187 -12.60 47.51 23.94
CA VAL A 187 -13.00 48.80 23.38
C VAL A 187 -13.36 48.64 21.88
N PRO A 188 -14.38 49.36 21.35
CA PRO A 188 -14.68 49.39 19.92
C PRO A 188 -13.44 49.80 19.11
N ARG A 189 -13.18 49.11 18.01
CA ARG A 189 -11.92 49.24 17.27
C ARG A 189 -12.07 48.82 15.81
N ILE A 190 -11.06 49.13 15.02
CA ILE A 190 -10.86 48.59 13.68
C ILE A 190 -9.68 47.63 13.75
N GLU A 191 -9.93 46.35 13.50
CA GLU A 191 -8.88 45.34 13.49
C GLU A 191 -8.25 45.22 12.10
N LEU A 192 -6.92 45.19 12.05
CA LEU A 192 -6.14 44.99 10.83
C LEU A 192 -5.37 43.67 11.00
N ARG A 193 -5.76 42.64 10.24
CA ARG A 193 -5.25 41.26 10.41
C ARG A 193 -4.40 40.78 9.24
N PHE A 194 -4.60 41.35 8.04
CA PHE A 194 -3.85 41.08 6.81
C PHE A 194 -3.80 39.59 6.40
N ARG A 195 -4.88 38.85 6.67
CA ARG A 195 -4.93 37.38 6.42
C ARG A 195 -5.58 36.97 5.10
N ARG A 196 -6.35 37.86 4.46
CA ARG A 196 -7.15 37.61 3.25
C ARG A 196 -6.28 37.05 2.11
N PRO A 197 -6.53 35.82 1.62
CA PRO A 197 -5.77 35.24 0.52
C PRO A 197 -5.83 36.06 -0.78
N GLU A 198 -6.96 36.72 -1.03
CA GLU A 198 -7.27 37.47 -2.25
C GLU A 198 -6.30 38.65 -2.47
N ASP A 199 -5.92 39.32 -1.38
CA ASP A 199 -4.97 40.44 -1.43
C ASP A 199 -3.53 39.98 -1.69
N ARG A 200 -3.15 38.72 -1.38
CA ARG A 200 -1.75 38.26 -1.44
C ARG A 200 -1.18 38.35 -2.85
N ALA A 201 -1.90 37.82 -3.84
CA ALA A 201 -1.47 37.85 -5.24
C ALA A 201 -1.43 39.28 -5.80
N ALA A 202 -2.36 40.14 -5.37
CA ALA A 202 -2.39 41.55 -5.77
C ALA A 202 -1.23 42.36 -5.15
N ILE A 203 -0.91 42.15 -3.86
CA ILE A 203 0.26 42.72 -3.19
C ILE A 203 1.56 42.29 -3.90
N VAL A 204 1.71 41.02 -4.22
CA VAL A 204 2.87 40.48 -4.96
C VAL A 204 2.99 41.17 -6.32
N ARG A 205 1.90 41.19 -7.10
CA ARG A 205 1.86 41.82 -8.42
C ARG A 205 2.23 43.30 -8.36
N HIS A 206 1.65 44.07 -7.42
CA HIS A 206 1.96 45.48 -7.19
C HIS A 206 3.43 45.71 -6.80
N ARG A 207 4.03 44.80 -6.05
CA ARG A 207 5.42 44.91 -5.57
C ARG A 207 6.47 44.51 -6.60
N LEU A 208 6.13 43.62 -7.53
CA LEU A 208 7.07 43.07 -8.52
C LEU A 208 6.93 43.69 -9.91
N PHE A 209 5.76 44.25 -10.28
CA PHE A 209 5.51 44.81 -11.61
C PHE A 209 5.09 46.28 -11.58
N THR A 210 5.79 47.14 -12.31
CA THR A 210 5.45 48.57 -12.43
C THR A 210 4.11 48.82 -13.16
N ASN A 211 3.65 47.87 -13.98
CA ASN A 211 2.39 47.89 -14.71
C ASN A 211 1.30 47.00 -14.09
N ALA A 212 1.39 46.72 -12.78
CA ALA A 212 0.50 45.82 -12.05
C ALA A 212 -1.01 46.07 -12.26
N ASP A 213 -1.41 47.33 -12.42
CA ASP A 213 -2.81 47.74 -12.61
C ASP A 213 -3.19 47.99 -14.08
N SER A 214 -2.22 48.07 -14.99
CA SER A 214 -2.37 48.57 -16.37
C SER A 214 -2.05 47.54 -17.47
N TYR A 215 -1.83 46.27 -17.12
CA TYR A 215 -1.66 45.19 -18.10
C TYR A 215 -2.98 44.85 -18.82
N ASP A 216 -2.88 44.35 -20.05
CA ASP A 216 -4.05 43.93 -20.83
C ASP A 216 -4.67 42.65 -20.25
N ARG A 217 -5.81 42.82 -19.57
CA ARG A 217 -6.59 41.74 -18.99
C ARG A 217 -7.21 40.81 -20.04
N THR A 218 -7.45 41.29 -21.25
CA THR A 218 -8.00 40.50 -22.37
C THR A 218 -6.93 39.54 -22.87
N ALA A 219 -5.72 40.03 -23.14
CA ALA A 219 -4.57 39.19 -23.49
C ALA A 219 -4.23 38.20 -22.37
N ALA A 220 -4.27 38.63 -21.10
CA ALA A 220 -4.10 37.73 -19.95
C ALA A 220 -5.15 36.61 -19.92
N GLU A 221 -6.44 36.92 -20.17
CA GLU A 221 -7.48 35.89 -20.22
C GLU A 221 -7.25 34.88 -21.36
N VAL A 222 -6.82 35.33 -22.54
CA VAL A 222 -6.45 34.44 -23.67
C VAL A 222 -5.30 33.51 -23.27
N LEU A 223 -4.28 34.03 -22.57
CA LEU A 223 -3.17 33.21 -22.06
C LEU A 223 -3.64 32.19 -21.03
N ILE A 224 -4.46 32.59 -20.04
CA ILE A 224 -5.03 31.68 -19.03
C ILE A 224 -5.85 30.57 -19.70
N ARG A 225 -6.67 30.90 -20.71
CA ARG A 225 -7.43 29.90 -21.49
C ARG A 225 -6.50 28.93 -22.23
N SER A 226 -5.36 29.38 -22.74
CA SER A 226 -4.35 28.51 -23.37
C SER A 226 -3.76 27.49 -22.38
N TYR A 227 -3.44 27.93 -21.15
CA TYR A 227 -3.00 27.01 -20.08
C TYR A 227 -4.10 26.03 -19.66
N VAL A 228 -5.33 26.48 -19.43
CA VAL A 228 -6.47 25.60 -19.07
C VAL A 228 -6.76 24.57 -20.16
N ASN A 229 -6.76 24.98 -21.43
CA ASN A 229 -6.92 24.07 -22.57
C ASN A 229 -5.74 23.08 -22.67
N THR A 230 -4.54 23.47 -22.25
CA THR A 230 -3.38 22.57 -22.17
C THR A 230 -3.61 21.53 -21.07
N TRP A 231 -3.97 21.94 -19.86
CA TRP A 231 -4.23 21.03 -18.73
C TRP A 231 -5.34 20.01 -19.04
N ALA A 232 -6.39 20.41 -19.78
CA ALA A 232 -7.43 19.50 -20.25
C ALA A 232 -6.87 18.36 -21.13
N ARG A 233 -5.86 18.63 -21.98
CA ARG A 233 -5.18 17.58 -22.78
C ARG A 233 -4.38 16.59 -21.94
N PHE A 234 -3.98 16.98 -20.73
CA PHE A 234 -3.31 16.13 -19.74
C PHE A 234 -4.33 15.43 -18.82
N GLY A 235 -5.64 15.56 -19.09
CA GLY A 235 -6.74 14.97 -18.33
C GLY A 235 -7.19 15.80 -17.11
N VAL A 236 -6.74 17.05 -16.99
CA VAL A 236 -7.03 17.91 -15.83
C VAL A 236 -8.02 19.00 -16.21
N ASN A 237 -9.30 18.77 -15.87
CA ASN A 237 -10.35 19.76 -16.06
C ASN A 237 -10.27 20.87 -15.00
N THR A 238 -10.73 22.07 -15.37
CA THR A 238 -10.73 23.27 -14.52
C THR A 238 -12.15 23.78 -14.35
N GLN A 239 -12.55 24.05 -13.11
CA GLN A 239 -13.87 24.61 -12.77
C GLN A 239 -13.88 26.15 -12.94
N ASP A 240 -15.04 26.74 -13.20
CA ASP A 240 -15.20 28.18 -13.44
C ASP A 240 -14.75 29.07 -12.25
N ASP A 241 -14.94 28.58 -11.03
CA ASP A 241 -14.44 29.25 -9.81
C ASP A 241 -12.91 29.33 -9.80
N TYR A 242 -12.23 28.25 -10.21
CA TYR A 242 -10.77 28.24 -10.31
C TYR A 242 -10.27 29.11 -11.48
N PHE A 243 -11.00 29.15 -12.59
CA PHE A 243 -10.74 30.10 -13.68
C PHE A 243 -10.85 31.56 -13.22
N THR A 244 -11.80 31.85 -12.32
CA THR A 244 -11.95 33.19 -11.72
C THR A 244 -10.80 33.50 -10.75
N LYS A 245 -10.37 32.53 -9.93
CA LYS A 245 -9.15 32.66 -9.09
C LYS A 245 -7.91 32.94 -9.94
N LEU A 246 -7.68 32.18 -11.02
CA LEU A 246 -6.56 32.38 -11.96
C LEU A 246 -6.51 33.81 -12.52
N LYS A 247 -7.65 34.35 -12.97
CA LYS A 247 -7.75 35.74 -13.45
C LYS A 247 -7.37 36.75 -12.36
N SER A 248 -7.74 36.50 -11.10
CA SER A 248 -7.38 37.38 -9.98
C SER A 248 -5.89 37.32 -9.60
N SER A 249 -5.24 36.17 -9.74
CA SER A 249 -3.85 35.93 -9.31
C SER A 249 -2.79 36.10 -10.39
N PHE A 250 -3.17 36.16 -11.67
CA PHE A 250 -2.28 36.31 -12.83
C PHE A 250 -1.26 37.45 -12.65
N PRO A 251 0.06 37.24 -12.87
CA PRO A 251 0.66 36.12 -13.59
C PRO A 251 1.05 34.92 -12.71
N PHE A 252 0.54 34.79 -11.48
CA PHE A 252 0.86 33.67 -10.60
C PHE A 252 -0.26 32.63 -10.55
N LEU A 253 0.08 31.34 -10.50
CA LEU A 253 -0.86 30.26 -10.21
C LEU A 253 -1.42 30.44 -8.77
N PRO A 254 -2.74 30.30 -8.53
CA PRO A 254 -3.31 30.43 -7.18
C PRO A 254 -2.62 29.53 -6.15
N GLY A 255 -2.37 28.27 -6.52
CA GLY A 255 -1.67 27.30 -5.68
C GLY A 255 -0.23 27.68 -5.32
N LEU A 256 0.48 28.44 -6.18
CA LEU A 256 1.81 28.95 -5.85
C LEU A 256 1.75 30.01 -4.75
N ILE A 257 0.76 30.93 -4.84
CA ILE A 257 0.55 31.96 -3.83
C ILE A 257 0.09 31.33 -2.51
N GLU A 258 -0.80 30.35 -2.55
CA GLU A 258 -1.22 29.56 -1.38
C GLU A 258 -0.01 28.85 -0.75
N LEU A 259 0.76 28.07 -1.53
CA LEU A 259 1.94 27.33 -1.08
C LEU A 259 2.99 28.22 -0.40
N ILE A 260 3.33 29.37 -1.00
CA ILE A 260 4.34 30.29 -0.46
C ILE A 260 3.83 31.05 0.77
N PHE A 261 2.56 31.50 0.78
CA PHE A 261 2.03 32.39 1.83
C PHE A 261 1.32 31.71 2.99
N GLU A 262 0.78 30.49 2.84
CA GLU A 262 0.15 29.81 3.97
C GLU A 262 1.21 29.39 5.00
N ARG A 263 2.33 28.85 4.52
CA ARG A 263 3.29 28.15 5.38
C ARG A 263 4.51 28.97 5.78
N THR A 264 4.57 30.22 5.32
CA THR A 264 5.40 31.31 5.88
C THR A 264 5.08 31.66 7.32
N SER A 265 3.90 31.25 7.80
CA SER A 265 3.36 31.64 9.10
C SER A 265 3.95 30.87 10.28
N GLY A 266 4.57 29.71 10.03
CA GLY A 266 4.90 28.72 11.06
C GLY A 266 6.39 28.45 11.30
N THR A 267 7.23 28.45 10.26
CA THR A 267 8.67 28.16 10.37
C THR A 267 9.49 29.44 10.60
N GLY A 268 10.15 29.53 11.75
CA GLY A 268 10.79 30.76 12.25
C GLY A 268 12.01 31.32 11.49
N GLY A 269 12.32 30.82 10.29
CA GLY A 269 13.39 31.34 9.42
C GLY A 269 12.89 32.36 8.40
N PHE A 270 11.83 32.02 7.65
CA PHE A 270 11.38 32.80 6.50
C PHE A 270 10.49 33.98 6.92
N GLN A 271 10.88 35.22 6.55
CA GLN A 271 10.29 36.46 7.09
C GLN A 271 8.92 36.83 6.49
N GLY A 272 7.92 35.97 6.59
CA GLY A 272 6.55 36.22 6.12
C GLY A 272 6.50 36.75 4.67
N THR A 273 5.71 37.79 4.44
CA THR A 273 5.55 38.45 3.12
C THR A 273 6.90 38.89 2.50
N ARG A 274 7.92 39.22 3.30
CA ARG A 274 9.22 39.67 2.76
C ARG A 274 10.00 38.54 2.11
N GLY A 275 10.06 37.37 2.75
CA GLY A 275 10.68 36.19 2.16
C GLY A 275 9.92 35.76 0.90
N ALA A 276 8.58 35.83 0.95
CA ALA A 276 7.71 35.41 -0.15
C ALA A 276 7.96 36.27 -1.41
N LEU A 277 8.04 37.60 -1.23
CA LEU A 277 8.43 38.53 -2.30
C LEU A 277 9.87 38.29 -2.77
N GLY A 278 10.80 37.96 -1.87
CA GLY A 278 12.20 37.70 -2.24
C GLY A 278 12.40 36.43 -3.05
N LEU A 279 11.67 35.35 -2.73
CA LEU A 279 11.65 34.11 -3.50
C LEU A 279 10.94 34.31 -4.85
N LEU A 280 9.77 34.95 -4.85
CA LEU A 280 9.03 35.22 -6.09
C LEU A 280 9.80 36.15 -7.03
N ALA A 281 10.54 37.14 -6.51
CA ALA A 281 11.45 37.96 -7.33
C ALA A 281 12.56 37.12 -7.98
N ALA A 282 13.24 36.26 -7.21
CA ALA A 282 14.26 35.36 -7.77
C ALA A 282 13.67 34.42 -8.84
N MET A 283 12.45 33.89 -8.64
CA MET A 283 11.74 33.08 -9.64
C MET A 283 11.38 33.87 -10.91
N LEU A 284 11.08 35.17 -10.81
CA LEU A 284 10.87 36.03 -11.98
C LEU A 284 12.18 36.24 -12.74
N ASP A 285 13.26 36.60 -12.04
CA ASP A 285 14.57 36.89 -12.63
C ASP A 285 15.21 35.64 -13.28
N ALA A 286 15.01 34.46 -12.69
CA ALA A 286 15.51 33.19 -13.20
C ALA A 286 14.68 32.60 -14.36
N SER A 287 13.47 33.11 -14.62
CA SER A 287 12.58 32.51 -15.61
C SER A 287 12.89 32.93 -17.05
N GLU A 288 12.85 31.96 -17.96
CA GLU A 288 13.06 32.19 -19.39
C GLU A 288 11.99 33.09 -20.02
N SER A 289 12.42 33.87 -21.02
CA SER A 289 11.55 34.70 -21.86
C SER A 289 10.46 33.87 -22.54
N GLY A 290 9.20 34.11 -22.16
CA GLY A 290 8.04 33.33 -22.62
C GLY A 290 7.26 32.63 -21.49
N SER A 291 7.73 32.70 -20.24
CA SER A 291 6.95 32.28 -19.07
C SER A 291 5.85 33.30 -18.73
N PHE A 292 4.60 33.02 -19.09
CA PHE A 292 3.46 33.91 -18.85
C PHE A 292 2.67 33.63 -17.55
N LEU A 293 2.70 32.37 -17.09
CA LEU A 293 2.11 31.96 -15.82
C LEU A 293 3.20 31.33 -14.96
N PHE A 294 3.47 31.95 -13.80
CA PHE A 294 4.46 31.52 -12.83
C PHE A 294 3.89 30.48 -11.87
N THR A 295 4.67 29.43 -11.67
CA THR A 295 4.29 28.20 -10.97
C THR A 295 5.42 27.77 -10.03
N ALA A 296 5.20 26.80 -9.14
CA ALA A 296 6.28 26.22 -8.34
C ALA A 296 7.38 25.57 -9.21
N GLY A 297 7.06 25.15 -10.44
CA GLY A 297 8.03 24.67 -11.44
C GLY A 297 8.90 25.76 -12.06
N ASN A 298 8.73 27.04 -11.70
CA ASN A 298 9.63 28.14 -12.05
C ASN A 298 10.70 28.42 -10.98
N CYS A 299 10.69 27.71 -9.85
CA CYS A 299 11.71 27.84 -8.81
C CYS A 299 12.93 26.95 -9.15
N LEU A 300 13.67 27.33 -10.19
CA LEU A 300 14.76 26.54 -10.77
C LEU A 300 15.78 26.14 -9.70
N LEU A 301 16.12 24.84 -9.65
CA LEU A 301 17.09 24.29 -8.69
C LEU A 301 18.54 24.55 -9.12
N SER A 302 18.74 24.88 -10.39
CA SER A 302 20.01 25.25 -11.00
C SER A 302 20.36 26.74 -10.86
N ASP A 303 19.37 27.60 -10.55
CA ASP A 303 19.59 29.02 -10.30
C ASP A 303 20.03 29.28 -8.85
N SER A 304 21.09 30.06 -8.65
CA SER A 304 21.64 30.33 -7.33
C SER A 304 20.75 31.25 -6.50
N ALA A 305 20.08 32.23 -7.10
CA ALA A 305 19.20 33.14 -6.36
C ALA A 305 17.95 32.42 -5.82
N CYS A 306 17.39 31.49 -6.60
CA CYS A 306 16.34 30.58 -6.16
C CYS A 306 16.85 29.62 -5.07
N ALA A 307 18.01 28.99 -5.27
CA ALA A 307 18.58 28.06 -4.30
C ALA A 307 18.88 28.72 -2.94
N ASP A 308 19.44 29.94 -2.92
CA ASP A 308 19.68 30.71 -1.71
C ASP A 308 18.35 31.06 -0.99
N ARG A 309 17.30 31.40 -1.74
CA ARG A 309 15.96 31.67 -1.18
C ARG A 309 15.23 30.42 -0.69
N LEU A 310 15.57 29.24 -1.22
CA LEU A 310 15.06 27.96 -0.70
C LEU A 310 15.70 27.61 0.66
N GLN A 311 16.94 28.03 0.93
CA GLN A 311 17.56 27.83 2.26
C GLN A 311 16.83 28.59 3.38
N ASP A 312 16.18 29.72 3.08
CA ASP A 312 15.31 30.41 4.03
C ASP A 312 14.09 29.53 4.45
N LEU A 313 13.69 28.54 3.63
CA LEU A 313 12.59 27.59 3.86
C LEU A 313 13.05 26.24 4.45
N ASP A 314 14.19 25.72 3.98
CA ASP A 314 14.88 24.56 4.56
C ASP A 314 16.30 24.96 5.02
N PRO A 315 16.45 25.48 6.26
CA PRO A 315 17.75 25.91 6.79
C PRO A 315 18.78 24.79 6.96
N SER A 316 18.36 23.52 6.85
CA SER A 316 19.26 22.37 6.87
C SER A 316 19.80 22.01 5.48
N GLY A 317 19.16 22.52 4.41
CA GLY A 317 19.39 22.13 3.02
C GLY A 317 19.13 20.66 2.72
N SER A 318 18.59 19.88 3.66
CA SER A 318 18.53 18.42 3.56
C SER A 318 17.56 17.94 2.48
N LEU A 319 16.37 18.52 2.39
CA LEU A 319 15.41 18.22 1.31
C LEU A 319 15.84 18.85 -0.01
N ILE A 320 16.47 20.04 0.03
CA ILE A 320 17.03 20.69 -1.16
C ILE A 320 18.08 19.77 -1.82
N ASN A 321 19.02 19.24 -1.05
CA ASN A 321 20.04 18.30 -1.51
C ASN A 321 19.43 17.01 -2.08
N CYS A 322 18.37 16.48 -1.44
CA CYS A 322 17.66 15.29 -1.93
C CYS A 322 17.03 15.53 -3.32
N ALA A 323 16.33 16.65 -3.49
CA ALA A 323 15.72 17.02 -4.77
C ALA A 323 16.76 17.36 -5.84
N GLN A 324 17.82 18.10 -5.49
CA GLN A 324 18.93 18.40 -6.41
C GLN A 324 19.64 17.14 -6.89
N ARG A 325 19.86 16.15 -6.03
CA ARG A 325 20.46 14.86 -6.44
C ARG A 325 19.57 14.14 -7.44
N ASN A 326 18.28 13.97 -7.17
CA ASN A 326 17.38 13.28 -8.09
C ASN A 326 17.15 14.07 -9.40
N PHE A 327 17.20 15.40 -9.35
CA PHE A 327 17.25 16.22 -10.55
C PHE A 327 18.54 15.97 -11.36
N GLN A 328 19.72 15.89 -10.73
CA GLN A 328 20.97 15.57 -11.41
C GLN A 328 20.95 14.16 -12.04
N ASP A 329 20.47 13.16 -11.30
CA ASP A 329 20.30 11.78 -11.77
C ASP A 329 19.38 11.70 -13.01
N LEU A 330 18.36 12.57 -13.09
CA LEU A 330 17.33 12.59 -14.14
C LEU A 330 17.39 13.81 -15.07
N LYS A 331 18.52 14.54 -15.10
CA LYS A 331 18.65 15.84 -15.79
C LYS A 331 18.35 15.77 -17.29
N ASN A 332 18.60 14.61 -17.92
CA ASN A 332 18.35 14.38 -19.34
C ASN A 332 16.85 14.20 -19.68
N GLN A 333 15.98 14.04 -18.68
CA GLN A 333 14.53 13.96 -18.89
C GLN A 333 13.93 15.37 -19.08
N PRO A 334 13.04 15.59 -20.06
CA PRO A 334 12.35 16.87 -20.24
C PRO A 334 11.50 17.19 -19.01
N LEU A 335 11.35 18.47 -18.68
CA LEU A 335 10.57 18.95 -17.51
C LEU A 335 11.08 18.46 -16.13
N SER A 336 12.22 17.77 -16.05
CA SER A 336 12.77 17.20 -14.82
C SER A 336 13.01 18.25 -13.72
N GLU A 337 13.57 19.40 -14.08
CA GLU A 337 13.79 20.51 -13.15
C GLU A 337 12.47 21.08 -12.63
N ALA A 338 11.52 21.40 -13.52
CA ALA A 338 10.21 21.93 -13.14
C ALA A 338 9.43 20.97 -12.23
N LEU A 339 9.56 19.66 -12.44
CA LEU A 339 9.00 18.63 -11.57
C LEU A 339 9.69 18.62 -10.20
N ALA A 340 11.02 18.57 -10.16
CA ALA A 340 11.79 18.58 -8.92
C ALA A 340 11.52 19.86 -8.10
N SER A 341 11.51 21.04 -8.73
CA SER A 341 11.18 22.33 -8.12
C SER A 341 9.77 22.36 -7.51
N ALA A 342 8.75 21.93 -8.27
CA ALA A 342 7.37 21.94 -7.80
C ALA A 342 7.16 20.97 -6.62
N VAL A 343 7.72 19.77 -6.71
CA VAL A 343 7.63 18.75 -5.66
C VAL A 343 8.44 19.15 -4.43
N LEU A 344 9.64 19.72 -4.58
CA LEU A 344 10.45 20.21 -3.47
C LEU A 344 9.73 21.31 -2.69
N LEU A 345 9.21 22.32 -3.39
CA LEU A 345 8.44 23.40 -2.75
C LEU A 345 7.26 22.85 -1.95
N ALA A 346 6.53 21.86 -2.48
CA ALA A 346 5.44 21.20 -1.76
C ALA A 346 5.88 20.20 -0.67
N SER A 347 7.18 19.88 -0.57
CA SER A 347 7.75 18.94 0.40
C SER A 347 8.38 19.64 1.61
N ILE A 348 9.01 20.80 1.41
CA ILE A 348 9.54 21.66 2.49
C ILE A 348 8.39 22.28 3.30
N VAL A 349 7.26 22.54 2.64
CA VAL A 349 6.10 23.28 3.16
C VAL A 349 5.30 22.41 4.18
N PRO A 350 5.23 22.77 5.48
CA PRO A 350 4.75 21.89 6.58
C PRO A 350 3.22 21.66 6.69
N GLY A 351 2.74 20.44 6.46
CA GLY A 351 1.31 20.07 6.53
C GLY A 351 1.02 18.87 5.64
N THR A 352 -0.06 18.86 4.86
CA THR A 352 -0.21 17.88 3.76
C THR A 352 1.02 17.97 2.86
N LYS A 353 1.75 16.86 2.76
CA LYS A 353 3.06 16.77 2.09
C LYS A 353 2.86 16.36 0.64
N GLY A 354 3.47 17.09 -0.28
CA GLY A 354 3.50 16.70 -1.70
C GLY A 354 2.25 17.03 -2.52
N LEU A 355 2.38 16.80 -3.83
CA LEU A 355 1.42 17.17 -4.86
C LEU A 355 0.78 15.95 -5.51
N THR A 356 -0.50 16.03 -5.84
CA THR A 356 -1.18 15.07 -6.71
C THR A 356 -0.74 15.22 -8.17
N ARG A 357 -1.02 14.22 -9.02
CA ARG A 357 -0.79 14.33 -10.48
C ARG A 357 -1.45 15.56 -11.08
N GLU A 358 -2.69 15.88 -10.68
CA GLU A 358 -3.40 17.06 -11.21
C GLU A 358 -2.73 18.38 -10.84
N GLU A 359 -2.26 18.49 -9.60
CA GLU A 359 -1.50 19.66 -9.14
C GLU A 359 -0.18 19.77 -9.93
N LEU A 360 0.56 18.66 -10.10
CA LEU A 360 1.78 18.65 -10.91
C LEU A 360 1.56 19.10 -12.36
N VAL A 361 0.47 18.65 -13.00
CA VAL A 361 0.11 19.13 -14.35
C VAL A 361 -0.11 20.64 -14.34
N ARG A 362 -0.83 21.21 -13.36
CA ARG A 362 -1.04 22.66 -13.25
C ARG A 362 0.26 23.44 -13.00
N TYR A 363 1.24 22.83 -12.31
CA TYR A 363 2.56 23.43 -12.07
C TYR A 363 3.54 23.29 -13.24
N ILE A 364 3.44 22.25 -14.07
CA ILE A 364 4.50 21.89 -15.03
C ILE A 364 4.05 22.05 -16.49
N ALA A 365 2.79 21.74 -16.82
CA ALA A 365 2.32 21.75 -18.20
C ALA A 365 2.07 23.19 -18.70
N ARG A 366 2.87 23.60 -19.69
CA ARG A 366 2.81 24.88 -20.39
C ARG A 366 2.30 24.66 -21.83
N PRO A 367 1.72 25.68 -22.49
CA PRO A 367 1.31 25.57 -23.89
C PRO A 367 2.47 25.08 -24.78
N GLY A 368 2.27 23.93 -25.45
CA GLY A 368 3.29 23.27 -26.27
C GLY A 368 3.97 22.05 -25.63
N CYS A 369 3.78 21.79 -24.33
CA CYS A 369 4.27 20.56 -23.69
C CYS A 369 3.54 19.30 -24.20
N ASP A 370 4.29 18.21 -24.38
CA ASP A 370 3.78 16.88 -24.74
C ASP A 370 3.35 16.10 -23.47
N PRO A 371 2.09 15.60 -23.39
CA PRO A 371 1.66 14.73 -22.30
C PRO A 371 2.54 13.49 -22.09
N ASN A 372 3.06 12.90 -23.16
CA ASN A 372 3.88 11.68 -23.06
C ASN A 372 5.22 11.96 -22.36
N GLN A 373 5.83 13.12 -22.63
CA GLN A 373 7.06 13.57 -21.97
C GLN A 373 6.85 13.80 -20.47
N PHE A 374 5.71 14.36 -20.08
CA PHE A 374 5.36 14.52 -18.67
C PHE A 374 5.21 13.17 -17.97
N GLU A 375 4.46 12.22 -18.55
CA GLU A 375 4.29 10.88 -17.97
C GLU A 375 5.62 10.11 -17.92
N SER A 376 6.46 10.18 -18.95
CA SER A 376 7.78 9.53 -18.93
C SER A 376 8.68 10.11 -17.85
N THR A 377 8.68 11.43 -17.65
CA THR A 377 9.48 12.07 -16.61
C THR A 377 8.94 11.75 -15.22
N LEU A 378 7.62 11.82 -14.99
CA LEU A 378 7.02 11.43 -13.71
C LEU A 378 7.31 9.96 -13.39
N GLN A 379 7.20 9.06 -14.37
CA GLN A 379 7.55 7.65 -14.19
C GLN A 379 9.03 7.44 -13.91
N ALA A 380 9.93 8.19 -14.55
CA ALA A 380 11.37 8.14 -14.26
C ALA A 380 11.68 8.58 -12.81
N PHE A 381 10.99 9.60 -12.29
CA PHE A 381 11.10 9.99 -10.87
C PHE A 381 10.55 8.91 -9.93
N ARG A 382 9.44 8.24 -10.27
CA ARG A 382 8.89 7.12 -9.47
C ARG A 382 9.82 5.90 -9.43
N THR A 383 10.49 5.60 -10.55
CA THR A 383 11.32 4.40 -10.73
C THR A 383 12.76 4.61 -10.26
N TYR A 384 13.36 5.79 -10.43
CA TYR A 384 14.78 6.04 -10.15
C TYR A 384 15.04 7.17 -9.13
N GLY A 385 14.03 7.92 -8.73
CA GLY A 385 14.17 9.01 -7.75
C GLY A 385 14.46 8.48 -6.35
N SER A 386 15.76 8.42 -6.00
CA SER A 386 16.24 7.86 -4.72
C SER A 386 15.62 8.48 -3.47
N TYR A 387 15.10 9.71 -3.53
CA TYR A 387 14.42 10.41 -2.43
C TYR A 387 12.99 10.83 -2.79
N PHE A 388 12.49 10.42 -3.95
CA PHE A 388 11.17 10.76 -4.46
C PHE A 388 10.17 9.67 -4.03
N HIS A 389 9.13 10.06 -3.30
CA HIS A 389 8.13 9.16 -2.74
C HIS A 389 6.75 9.46 -3.30
N GLU A 390 5.94 8.41 -3.42
CA GLU A 390 4.51 8.48 -3.67
C GLU A 390 3.77 7.82 -2.50
N ARG A 391 2.86 8.54 -1.86
CA ARG A 391 1.91 7.96 -0.88
C ARG A 391 0.53 8.57 -1.13
N GLU A 392 -0.51 7.73 -1.16
CA GLU A 392 -1.90 8.16 -1.34
C GLU A 392 -2.11 9.05 -2.60
N GLY A 393 -1.36 8.77 -3.68
CA GLY A 393 -1.41 9.55 -4.92
C GLY A 393 -0.75 10.94 -4.84
N ARG A 394 -0.03 11.26 -3.76
CA ARG A 394 0.79 12.47 -3.60
C ARG A 394 2.28 12.18 -3.71
N PHE A 395 2.97 13.02 -4.46
CA PHE A 395 4.40 12.98 -4.74
C PHE A 395 5.17 14.00 -3.89
N PHE A 396 6.21 13.55 -3.18
CA PHE A 396 7.05 14.40 -2.31
C PHE A 396 8.50 13.90 -2.23
N PHE A 397 9.41 14.76 -1.79
CA PHE A 397 10.75 14.37 -1.36
C PHE A 397 10.79 14.05 0.14
N ASP A 398 11.58 13.05 0.50
CA ASP A 398 11.84 12.68 1.89
C ASP A 398 13.35 12.44 2.14
N LEU A 399 13.76 12.50 3.39
CA LEU A 399 15.15 12.25 3.79
C LEU A 399 15.47 10.75 3.82
N GLU A 400 14.46 9.90 4.03
CA GLU A 400 14.60 8.47 3.80
C GLU A 400 14.67 8.19 2.30
N GLU A 401 15.62 7.36 1.87
CA GLU A 401 15.68 6.89 0.48
C GLU A 401 14.43 6.05 0.15
N ASN A 402 13.86 6.17 -1.05
CA ASN A 402 12.80 5.29 -1.55
C ASN A 402 13.36 3.88 -1.77
N GLU A 403 12.78 2.88 -1.10
CA GLU A 403 13.22 1.49 -1.16
C GLU A 403 13.13 0.91 -2.58
N ASN A 404 12.05 1.22 -3.32
CA ASN A 404 11.83 0.69 -4.67
C ASN A 404 12.86 1.27 -5.65
N ALA A 405 13.11 2.58 -5.59
CA ALA A 405 14.12 3.24 -6.42
C ALA A 405 15.53 2.70 -6.12
N LYS A 406 15.85 2.43 -4.85
CA LYS A 406 17.13 1.83 -4.47
C LYS A 406 17.26 0.39 -4.98
N VAL A 407 16.21 -0.41 -4.88
CA VAL A 407 16.16 -1.76 -5.45
C VAL A 407 16.37 -1.72 -6.96
N GLU A 408 15.76 -0.77 -7.67
CA GLU A 408 15.92 -0.62 -9.12
C GLU A 408 17.36 -0.28 -9.52
N ILE A 409 17.97 0.69 -8.83
CA ILE A 409 19.35 1.12 -9.10
C ILE A 409 20.36 0.00 -8.84
N GLU A 410 20.17 -0.80 -7.78
CA GLU A 410 21.00 -1.98 -7.54
C GLU A 410 20.68 -3.12 -8.52
N ALA A 411 19.43 -3.29 -8.95
CA ALA A 411 19.04 -4.30 -9.94
C ALA A 411 19.72 -4.09 -11.30
N ILE A 412 19.91 -2.84 -11.74
CA ILE A 412 20.67 -2.51 -12.96
C ILE A 412 22.12 -3.05 -12.90
N ARG A 413 22.73 -3.10 -11.72
CA ARG A 413 24.11 -3.59 -11.53
C ARG A 413 24.22 -5.11 -11.54
N ILE A 414 23.10 -5.84 -11.54
CA ILE A 414 23.09 -7.31 -11.51
C ILE A 414 23.13 -7.85 -12.95
N GLY A 415 24.17 -8.63 -13.24
CA GLY A 415 24.35 -9.29 -14.53
C GLY A 415 23.33 -10.42 -14.77
N ASP A 416 22.98 -10.63 -16.03
CA ASP A 416 21.89 -11.54 -16.44
C ASP A 416 22.10 -12.98 -15.98
N GLU A 417 23.33 -13.50 -15.94
CA GLU A 417 23.56 -14.90 -15.54
C GLU A 417 23.18 -15.14 -14.07
N ARG A 418 23.43 -14.17 -13.20
CA ARG A 418 23.04 -14.26 -11.78
C ARG A 418 21.51 -14.20 -11.62
N ALA A 419 20.82 -13.49 -12.51
CA ALA A 419 19.36 -13.50 -12.58
C ALA A 419 18.84 -14.85 -13.10
N ARG A 420 19.48 -15.46 -14.11
CA ARG A 420 19.15 -16.81 -14.59
C ARG A 420 19.33 -17.87 -13.52
N GLU A 421 20.40 -17.80 -12.72
CA GLU A 421 20.60 -18.68 -11.57
C GLU A 421 19.45 -18.59 -10.55
N GLU A 422 19.00 -17.38 -10.23
CA GLU A 422 17.87 -17.19 -9.32
C GLU A 422 16.53 -17.69 -9.92
N ILE A 423 16.31 -17.49 -11.22
CA ILE A 423 15.15 -18.08 -11.93
C ILE A 423 15.21 -19.61 -11.87
N ARG A 424 16.39 -20.22 -12.09
CA ARG A 424 16.59 -21.68 -11.97
C ARG A 424 16.27 -22.17 -10.55
N ASN A 425 16.71 -21.42 -9.53
CA ASN A 425 16.44 -21.74 -8.13
C ASN A 425 14.94 -21.69 -7.84
N ILE A 426 14.28 -20.55 -8.10
CA ILE A 426 12.85 -20.33 -7.87
C ILE A 426 12.00 -21.40 -8.57
N TRP A 427 12.34 -21.76 -9.81
CA TRP A 427 11.61 -22.80 -10.53
C TRP A 427 11.75 -24.17 -9.85
N LYS A 428 12.96 -24.56 -9.42
CA LYS A 428 13.17 -25.85 -8.72
C LYS A 428 12.60 -25.89 -7.30
N THR A 429 12.84 -24.87 -6.48
CA THR A 429 12.46 -24.86 -5.05
C THR A 429 11.00 -24.47 -4.83
N ASP A 430 10.55 -23.39 -5.47
CA ASP A 430 9.31 -22.71 -5.06
C ASP A 430 8.12 -23.10 -5.95
N LEU A 431 8.37 -23.36 -7.24
CA LEU A 431 7.34 -23.76 -8.21
C LEU A 431 7.23 -25.29 -8.33
N PHE A 432 8.30 -25.96 -8.78
CA PHE A 432 8.31 -27.39 -9.05
C PHE A 432 8.41 -28.26 -7.77
N LYS A 433 9.01 -27.71 -6.71
CA LYS A 433 9.20 -28.32 -5.37
C LYS A 433 10.01 -29.62 -5.38
N GLU A 434 11.02 -29.70 -6.25
CA GLU A 434 11.96 -30.83 -6.31
C GLU A 434 13.33 -30.31 -6.76
N THR A 435 14.34 -30.57 -5.95
CA THR A 435 15.71 -30.06 -6.15
C THR A 435 16.72 -31.14 -6.52
N GLN A 436 16.45 -32.40 -6.16
CA GLN A 436 17.39 -33.53 -6.28
C GLN A 436 17.16 -34.31 -7.56
N GLN A 437 15.90 -34.54 -7.93
CA GLN A 437 15.52 -35.31 -9.13
C GLN A 437 15.05 -34.44 -10.30
N ALA A 438 15.36 -33.14 -10.27
CA ALA A 438 15.03 -32.19 -11.34
C ALA A 438 16.26 -31.41 -11.81
N VAL A 439 16.45 -31.30 -13.11
CA VAL A 439 17.46 -30.45 -13.76
C VAL A 439 16.77 -29.47 -14.70
N ILE A 440 17.24 -28.23 -14.74
CA ILE A 440 16.82 -27.27 -15.76
C ILE A 440 17.77 -27.38 -16.94
N PHE A 441 17.23 -27.54 -18.15
CA PHE A 441 18.02 -27.71 -19.35
C PHE A 441 18.85 -26.45 -19.64
N SER A 442 20.17 -26.61 -19.73
CA SER A 442 21.11 -25.59 -20.23
C SER A 442 21.61 -25.99 -21.63
N ASP A 443 22.20 -27.17 -21.69
CA ASP A 443 22.87 -27.80 -22.82
C ASP A 443 22.79 -29.32 -22.66
N LEU A 444 22.99 -30.07 -23.75
CA LEU A 444 22.82 -31.52 -23.75
C LEU A 444 23.80 -32.23 -22.80
N ASP A 445 25.08 -31.87 -22.81
CA ASP A 445 26.12 -32.57 -22.06
C ASP A 445 25.95 -32.38 -20.55
N THR A 446 25.75 -31.13 -20.09
CA THR A 446 25.54 -30.81 -18.67
C THR A 446 24.24 -31.42 -18.17
N THR A 447 23.15 -31.35 -18.95
CA THR A 447 21.85 -31.92 -18.56
C THR A 447 21.94 -33.45 -18.44
N ARG A 448 22.59 -34.13 -19.40
CA ARG A 448 22.76 -35.59 -19.37
C ARG A 448 23.68 -36.05 -18.23
N ASN A 449 24.76 -35.32 -17.97
CA ASN A 449 25.63 -35.61 -16.82
C ASN A 449 24.87 -35.50 -15.49
N ALA A 450 24.02 -34.47 -15.32
CA ALA A 450 23.16 -34.35 -14.14
C ALA A 450 22.15 -35.53 -14.04
N LEU A 451 21.47 -35.89 -15.13
CA LEU A 451 20.54 -37.03 -15.16
C LEU A 451 21.21 -38.39 -14.89
N GLY A 452 22.50 -38.52 -15.19
CA GLY A 452 23.30 -39.71 -14.89
C GLY A 452 23.68 -39.84 -13.41
N GLN A 453 23.79 -38.72 -12.69
CA GLN A 453 24.09 -38.66 -11.24
C GLN A 453 22.84 -38.79 -10.36
N MET A 454 21.65 -38.56 -10.92
CA MET A 454 20.36 -38.68 -10.22
C MET A 454 20.02 -40.13 -9.83
N SER A 455 19.04 -40.29 -8.93
CA SER A 455 18.62 -41.61 -8.48
C SER A 455 17.87 -42.34 -9.59
N LYS A 456 18.21 -43.62 -9.77
CA LYS A 456 17.56 -44.54 -10.71
C LYS A 456 16.32 -45.24 -10.12
N THR A 457 15.97 -44.97 -8.86
CA THR A 457 14.81 -45.56 -8.17
C THR A 457 13.51 -44.77 -8.31
N VAL A 458 13.59 -43.55 -8.82
CA VAL A 458 12.48 -42.58 -8.91
C VAL A 458 12.55 -41.84 -10.25
N LEU A 459 11.44 -41.21 -10.64
CA LEU A 459 11.37 -40.39 -11.86
C LEU A 459 12.33 -39.19 -11.77
N ARG A 460 13.01 -38.93 -12.90
CA ARG A 460 13.94 -37.82 -13.12
C ARG A 460 13.29 -36.83 -14.07
N PHE A 461 13.39 -35.54 -13.77
CA PHE A 461 12.68 -34.47 -14.49
C PHE A 461 13.66 -33.53 -15.18
N VAL A 462 13.36 -33.19 -16.43
CA VAL A 462 14.04 -32.16 -17.21
C VAL A 462 13.07 -31.02 -17.42
N LEU A 463 13.35 -29.87 -16.81
CA LEU A 463 12.60 -28.63 -16.96
C LEU A 463 13.29 -27.79 -18.05
N SER A 464 12.78 -27.81 -19.28
CA SER A 464 13.37 -27.02 -20.35
C SER A 464 12.85 -25.59 -20.33
N PRO A 465 13.71 -24.55 -20.39
CA PRO A 465 13.27 -23.15 -20.42
C PRO A 465 12.73 -22.71 -21.78
N ARG A 466 12.86 -23.56 -22.82
CA ARG A 466 12.41 -23.37 -24.21
C ARG A 466 11.96 -24.71 -24.80
N ARG A 467 11.31 -24.70 -25.97
CA ARG A 467 11.16 -25.94 -26.76
C ARG A 467 12.52 -26.52 -27.18
N LEU A 468 12.62 -27.84 -27.17
CA LEU A 468 13.75 -28.57 -27.75
C LEU A 468 13.39 -29.07 -29.16
N SER A 469 14.35 -29.02 -30.07
CA SER A 469 14.19 -29.60 -31.41
C SER A 469 14.14 -31.13 -31.36
N GLY A 470 13.56 -31.77 -32.38
CA GLY A 470 13.51 -33.24 -32.49
C GLY A 470 14.87 -33.94 -32.29
N PRO A 471 15.98 -33.46 -32.90
CA PRO A 471 17.31 -33.98 -32.65
C PRO A 471 17.80 -33.80 -31.20
N GLU A 472 17.49 -32.68 -30.55
CA GLU A 472 17.84 -32.45 -29.13
C GLU A 472 17.04 -33.38 -28.20
N ARG A 473 15.74 -33.54 -28.44
CA ARG A 473 14.88 -34.49 -27.72
C ARG A 473 15.42 -35.91 -27.88
N TYR A 474 15.76 -36.34 -29.09
CA TYR A 474 16.39 -37.63 -29.33
C TYR A 474 17.73 -37.79 -28.58
N ALA A 475 18.62 -36.79 -28.69
CA ALA A 475 19.94 -36.81 -28.05
C ALA A 475 19.89 -36.82 -26.51
N LEU A 476 18.84 -36.26 -25.90
CA LEU A 476 18.60 -36.31 -24.45
C LEU A 476 18.38 -37.74 -23.95
N TYR A 477 17.60 -38.54 -24.69
CA TYR A 477 17.25 -39.92 -24.34
C TYR A 477 18.25 -40.97 -24.84
N HIS A 478 18.96 -40.69 -25.94
CA HIS A 478 19.82 -41.67 -26.63
C HIS A 478 21.01 -42.13 -25.77
N GLY A 479 21.06 -43.43 -25.45
CA GLY A 479 22.13 -44.03 -24.63
C GLY A 479 21.98 -43.81 -23.12
N MET A 480 20.83 -43.33 -22.63
CA MET A 480 20.55 -43.20 -21.19
C MET A 480 19.94 -44.49 -20.63
N GLU A 481 20.44 -44.96 -19.48
CA GLU A 481 19.80 -46.04 -18.70
C GLU A 481 18.49 -45.56 -18.06
N LEU A 482 17.50 -46.46 -18.02
CA LEU A 482 16.14 -46.20 -17.52
C LEU A 482 15.54 -44.95 -18.16
N ARG A 483 15.73 -44.82 -19.47
CA ARG A 483 15.32 -43.66 -20.28
C ARG A 483 13.81 -43.36 -20.21
N ASN A 484 12.97 -44.37 -19.98
CA ASN A 484 11.53 -44.18 -19.78
C ASN A 484 11.16 -43.69 -18.36
N GLN A 485 12.15 -43.39 -17.52
CA GLN A 485 11.99 -42.71 -16.23
C GLN A 485 12.47 -41.25 -16.28
N ILE A 486 12.69 -40.70 -17.48
CA ILE A 486 13.07 -39.29 -17.69
C ILE A 486 11.87 -38.54 -18.28
N ILE A 487 11.27 -37.67 -17.47
CA ILE A 487 10.13 -36.83 -17.85
C ILE A 487 10.66 -35.49 -18.36
N LEU A 488 10.47 -35.23 -19.67
CA LEU A 488 10.79 -33.94 -20.28
C LEU A 488 9.56 -33.03 -20.22
N LEU A 489 9.74 -31.85 -19.62
CA LEU A 489 8.75 -30.80 -19.49
C LEU A 489 9.25 -29.57 -20.26
N GLU A 490 8.45 -29.09 -21.20
CA GLU A 490 8.75 -27.92 -22.04
C GLU A 490 7.67 -26.84 -21.88
N PRO A 491 7.96 -25.55 -22.18
CA PRO A 491 6.94 -24.51 -22.15
C PRO A 491 5.93 -24.70 -23.29
N ARG A 492 4.72 -24.16 -23.12
CA ARG A 492 3.66 -24.27 -24.14
C ARG A 492 3.92 -23.41 -25.38
N ASP A 493 4.55 -22.26 -25.20
CA ASP A 493 4.88 -21.32 -26.28
C ASP A 493 6.24 -21.67 -26.92
N ASP A 494 6.23 -21.89 -28.23
CA ASP A 494 7.40 -22.27 -29.02
C ASP A 494 8.44 -21.14 -29.14
N ALA A 495 8.03 -19.88 -29.00
CA ALA A 495 8.91 -18.72 -29.01
C ALA A 495 9.48 -18.38 -27.62
N ALA A 496 8.94 -18.97 -26.54
CA ALA A 496 9.32 -18.63 -25.19
C ALA A 496 10.69 -19.20 -24.80
N ASN A 497 11.52 -18.34 -24.20
CA ASN A 497 12.69 -18.76 -23.43
C ASN A 497 12.69 -18.05 -22.07
N HIS A 498 12.34 -18.77 -21.00
CA HIS A 498 12.16 -18.17 -19.67
C HIS A 498 13.44 -17.59 -19.06
N LEU A 499 14.61 -18.08 -19.46
CA LEU A 499 15.91 -17.59 -19.00
C LEU A 499 16.40 -16.35 -19.78
N ASN A 500 15.71 -15.98 -20.86
CA ASN A 500 16.01 -14.80 -21.68
C ASN A 500 14.82 -13.83 -21.80
N ASN A 501 13.70 -14.10 -21.14
CA ASN A 501 12.56 -13.19 -21.11
C ASN A 501 12.92 -11.93 -20.28
N PRO A 502 12.74 -10.71 -20.81
CA PRO A 502 13.17 -9.48 -20.16
C PRO A 502 12.43 -9.21 -18.85
N ASP A 503 11.13 -9.49 -18.77
CA ASP A 503 10.31 -9.23 -17.59
C ASP A 503 10.68 -10.17 -16.44
N ILE A 504 10.91 -11.45 -16.74
CA ILE A 504 11.38 -12.44 -15.77
C ILE A 504 12.80 -12.08 -15.28
N LEU A 505 13.69 -11.66 -16.17
CA LEU A 505 15.05 -11.21 -15.81
C LEU A 505 15.01 -9.95 -14.91
N VAL A 506 14.17 -8.96 -15.23
CA VAL A 506 14.02 -7.74 -14.39
C VAL A 506 13.48 -8.09 -13.01
N ALA A 507 12.42 -8.90 -12.91
CA ALA A 507 11.88 -9.35 -11.63
C ALA A 507 12.92 -10.15 -10.80
N ALA A 508 13.67 -11.05 -11.45
CA ALA A 508 14.76 -11.79 -10.78
C ALA A 508 15.88 -10.86 -10.27
N LYS A 509 16.30 -9.87 -11.06
CA LYS A 509 17.29 -8.86 -10.62
C LYS A 509 16.77 -8.05 -9.42
N ARG A 510 15.52 -7.58 -9.45
CA ARG A 510 14.89 -6.86 -8.33
C ARG A 510 14.80 -7.71 -7.07
N SER A 511 14.44 -8.99 -7.19
CA SER A 511 14.46 -9.97 -6.09
C SER A 511 15.85 -10.05 -5.43
N ILE A 512 16.91 -10.26 -6.22
CA ILE A 512 18.29 -10.35 -5.73
C ILE A 512 18.75 -9.03 -5.10
N ALA A 513 18.45 -7.88 -5.73
CA ALA A 513 18.79 -6.56 -5.23
C ALA A 513 18.12 -6.28 -3.87
N ALA A 514 16.82 -6.53 -3.74
CA ALA A 514 16.08 -6.37 -2.49
C ALA A 514 16.59 -7.31 -1.39
N ALA A 515 16.86 -8.58 -1.72
CA ALA A 515 17.45 -9.54 -0.77
C ALA A 515 18.86 -9.14 -0.31
N THR A 516 19.65 -8.50 -1.19
CA THR A 516 21.00 -7.99 -0.86
C THR A 516 20.92 -6.72 -0.01
N LEU A 517 19.91 -5.87 -0.22
CA LEU A 517 19.69 -4.63 0.53
C LEU A 517 19.10 -4.86 1.94
N ALA A 518 18.26 -5.88 2.13
CA ALA A 518 17.64 -6.22 3.41
C ALA A 518 18.61 -6.29 4.61
N PRO A 519 19.76 -7.01 4.57
CA PRO A 519 20.72 -7.03 5.68
C PRO A 519 21.43 -5.68 5.91
N THR A 520 21.54 -4.83 4.89
CA THR A 520 22.16 -3.49 4.98
C THR A 520 21.23 -2.41 5.53
N ALA A 521 19.96 -2.72 5.77
CA ALA A 521 18.97 -1.76 6.23
C ALA A 521 19.24 -1.30 7.69
N ALA A 522 19.25 0.02 7.89
CA ALA A 522 19.50 0.64 9.20
C ALA A 522 18.40 0.38 10.25
N THR A 523 17.17 0.08 9.82
CA THR A 523 16.03 -0.18 10.72
C THR A 523 15.33 -1.50 10.38
N ALA A 524 14.72 -2.13 11.39
CA ALA A 524 13.98 -3.38 11.22
C ALA A 524 12.77 -3.23 10.28
N GLU A 525 12.04 -2.11 10.35
CA GLU A 525 10.95 -1.83 9.41
C GLU A 525 11.43 -1.78 7.96
N ARG A 526 12.56 -1.11 7.71
CA ARG A 526 13.11 -1.00 6.36
C ARG A 526 13.63 -2.33 5.83
N ARG A 527 14.20 -3.18 6.71
CA ARG A 527 14.51 -4.58 6.38
C ARG A 527 13.26 -5.34 5.95
N ASN A 528 12.18 -5.29 6.74
CA ASN A 528 10.91 -5.93 6.42
C ASN A 528 10.32 -5.42 5.09
N ARG A 529 10.50 -4.12 4.76
CA ARG A 529 10.10 -3.55 3.46
C ARG A 529 10.89 -4.15 2.30
N TYR A 530 12.22 -4.26 2.40
CA TYR A 530 13.03 -4.94 1.37
C TYR A 530 12.71 -6.44 1.25
N GLU A 531 12.52 -7.15 2.37
CA GLU A 531 12.14 -8.57 2.36
C GLU A 531 10.76 -8.78 1.71
N LYS A 532 9.82 -7.85 1.92
CA LYS A 532 8.52 -7.85 1.23
C LYS A 532 8.66 -7.61 -0.27
N ILE A 533 9.51 -6.66 -0.70
CA ILE A 533 9.80 -6.43 -2.12
C ILE A 533 10.42 -7.68 -2.75
N ALA A 534 11.45 -8.27 -2.11
CA ALA A 534 12.07 -9.50 -2.59
C ALA A 534 11.05 -10.64 -2.73
N SER A 535 10.18 -10.83 -1.73
CA SER A 535 9.13 -11.86 -1.75
C SER A 535 8.09 -11.62 -2.85
N GLN A 536 7.72 -10.36 -3.10
CA GLN A 536 6.79 -9.99 -4.17
C GLN A 536 7.40 -10.28 -5.55
N GLU A 537 8.65 -9.86 -5.78
CA GLU A 537 9.33 -10.10 -7.06
C GLU A 537 9.59 -11.59 -7.31
N LYS A 538 9.86 -12.38 -6.26
CA LYS A 538 9.86 -13.85 -6.37
C LYS A 538 8.49 -14.39 -6.76
N SER A 539 7.38 -13.81 -6.28
CA SER A 539 6.05 -14.19 -6.78
C SER A 539 5.89 -13.84 -8.25
N ASN A 540 6.25 -12.63 -8.67
CA ASN A 540 6.18 -12.21 -10.07
C ASN A 540 6.91 -13.21 -10.99
N VAL A 541 8.13 -13.64 -10.63
CA VAL A 541 8.88 -14.69 -11.37
C VAL A 541 8.09 -16.00 -11.46
N ARG A 542 7.54 -16.51 -10.34
CA ARG A 542 6.72 -17.74 -10.35
C ARG A 542 5.46 -17.59 -11.20
N ASP A 543 4.83 -16.42 -11.16
CA ASP A 543 3.56 -16.18 -11.83
C ASP A 543 3.77 -15.99 -13.36
N PHE A 544 4.89 -15.43 -13.80
CA PHE A 544 5.35 -15.50 -15.20
C PHE A 544 5.65 -16.94 -15.65
N LEU A 545 6.34 -17.74 -14.84
CA LEU A 545 6.63 -19.15 -15.15
C LEU A 545 5.35 -20.00 -15.23
N LYS A 546 4.30 -19.69 -14.45
CA LYS A 546 2.98 -20.31 -14.61
C LYS A 546 2.26 -19.81 -15.86
N ALA A 547 2.29 -18.51 -16.16
CA ALA A 547 1.61 -17.96 -17.33
C ALA A 547 2.06 -18.60 -18.65
N ALA A 548 3.32 -19.08 -18.70
CA ALA A 548 3.89 -19.78 -19.85
C ALA A 548 3.30 -21.16 -20.17
N GLY A 549 2.68 -21.85 -19.20
CA GLY A 549 2.32 -23.26 -19.36
C GLY A 549 3.53 -24.21 -19.28
N ILE A 550 3.29 -25.44 -18.82
CA ILE A 550 4.21 -26.56 -19.02
C ILE A 550 3.48 -27.73 -19.66
N GLU A 551 4.17 -28.44 -20.54
CA GLU A 551 3.63 -29.56 -21.30
C GLU A 551 4.62 -30.73 -21.24
N TYR A 552 4.09 -31.94 -21.17
CA TYR A 552 4.89 -33.17 -21.14
C TYR A 552 5.17 -33.64 -22.56
N ILE A 553 6.44 -33.86 -22.87
CA ILE A 553 6.84 -34.42 -24.16
C ILE A 553 6.81 -35.94 -24.04
N ARG A 554 5.73 -36.53 -24.57
CA ARG A 554 5.48 -37.97 -24.60
C ARG A 554 6.23 -38.57 -25.80
N VAL A 555 6.90 -39.71 -25.59
CA VAL A 555 7.48 -40.47 -26.71
C VAL A 555 6.43 -41.50 -27.12
N GLU A 556 5.90 -41.40 -28.35
CA GLU A 556 4.90 -42.32 -28.89
C GLU A 556 5.55 -43.43 -29.71
N GLU A 557 6.59 -43.10 -30.49
CA GLU A 557 7.40 -44.08 -31.22
C GLU A 557 8.89 -43.78 -31.04
N TRP A 558 9.73 -44.82 -31.02
CA TRP A 558 11.17 -44.68 -30.89
C TRP A 558 11.93 -45.54 -31.90
N GLY A 559 12.66 -44.88 -32.80
CA GLY A 559 13.52 -45.52 -33.82
C GLY A 559 15.02 -45.44 -33.53
N GLU A 560 15.82 -45.90 -34.50
CA GLU A 560 17.30 -45.85 -34.46
C GLU A 560 17.87 -44.45 -34.80
N LEU A 561 17.06 -43.60 -35.43
CA LEU A 561 17.38 -42.23 -35.85
C LEU A 561 16.26 -41.30 -35.41
N HIS A 562 16.56 -40.00 -35.23
CA HIS A 562 15.57 -39.03 -34.76
C HIS A 562 14.38 -38.85 -35.72
N GLU A 563 14.54 -39.16 -37.01
CA GLU A 563 13.49 -39.09 -38.04
C GLU A 563 12.44 -40.20 -37.85
N ASN A 564 12.81 -41.29 -37.17
CA ASN A 564 11.97 -42.47 -36.91
C ASN A 564 11.43 -42.47 -35.46
N SER A 565 11.48 -41.33 -34.76
CA SER A 565 10.96 -41.18 -33.39
C SER A 565 9.89 -40.10 -33.35
N VAL A 566 8.70 -40.45 -32.85
CA VAL A 566 7.55 -39.56 -32.76
C VAL A 566 7.40 -39.06 -31.32
N PHE A 567 7.36 -37.73 -31.18
CA PHE A 567 7.15 -37.04 -29.90
C PHE A 567 5.80 -36.31 -29.92
N GLU A 568 4.91 -36.67 -29.02
CA GLU A 568 3.62 -36.00 -28.82
C GLU A 568 3.71 -34.99 -27.66
N ILE A 569 2.89 -33.94 -27.71
CA ILE A 569 2.89 -32.84 -26.74
C ILE A 569 1.61 -32.92 -25.92
N GLU A 570 1.76 -33.35 -24.66
CA GLU A 570 0.65 -33.56 -23.73
C GLU A 570 0.47 -32.33 -22.83
N SER A 571 -0.72 -31.72 -22.88
CA SER A 571 -1.00 -30.53 -22.07
C SER A 571 -1.31 -30.93 -20.63
N LEU A 572 -0.53 -30.42 -19.66
CA LEU A 572 -0.69 -30.73 -18.23
C LEU A 572 -1.74 -29.85 -17.51
N GLY A 573 -2.49 -29.04 -18.26
CA GLY A 573 -3.53 -28.16 -17.74
C GLY A 573 -2.98 -27.08 -16.80
N GLN A 574 -3.25 -27.22 -15.51
CA GLN A 574 -2.78 -26.29 -14.45
C GLN A 574 -1.86 -26.99 -13.43
N ALA A 575 -1.20 -28.09 -13.80
CA ALA A 575 -0.20 -28.71 -12.96
C ALA A 575 1.16 -27.98 -13.11
N TRP A 576 1.79 -27.60 -11.99
CA TRP A 576 3.06 -26.84 -11.97
C TRP A 576 4.12 -27.47 -11.08
N ASP A 577 3.70 -28.10 -9.99
CA ASP A 577 4.55 -28.83 -9.05
C ASP A 577 4.61 -30.32 -9.39
N LYS A 578 5.69 -30.97 -8.94
CA LYS A 578 5.94 -32.41 -9.14
C LYS A 578 4.73 -33.28 -8.79
N GLN A 579 4.02 -33.03 -7.70
CA GLN A 579 2.93 -33.90 -7.24
C GLN A 579 1.73 -33.77 -8.18
N SER A 580 1.31 -32.54 -8.50
CA SER A 580 0.22 -32.27 -9.44
C SER A 580 0.49 -32.88 -10.82
N ILE A 581 1.74 -32.82 -11.31
CA ILE A 581 2.14 -33.36 -12.61
C ILE A 581 2.09 -34.90 -12.59
N LEU A 582 2.60 -35.53 -11.53
CA LEU A 582 2.53 -36.99 -11.37
C LEU A 582 1.08 -37.49 -11.26
N ASP A 583 0.24 -36.80 -10.50
CA ASP A 583 -1.19 -37.11 -10.40
C ASP A 583 -1.91 -36.93 -11.74
N TYR A 584 -1.53 -35.94 -12.56
CA TYR A 584 -2.07 -35.76 -13.91
C TYR A 584 -1.64 -36.89 -14.85
N ILE A 585 -0.34 -37.17 -14.95
CA ILE A 585 0.22 -38.26 -15.78
C ILE A 585 -0.45 -39.59 -15.43
N ARG A 586 -0.56 -39.93 -14.13
CA ARG A 586 -1.14 -41.18 -13.65
C ARG A 586 -2.66 -41.31 -13.88
N ARG A 587 -3.39 -40.20 -14.02
CA ARG A 587 -4.86 -40.22 -14.20
C ARG A 587 -5.30 -40.11 -15.64
N GLN A 588 -4.62 -39.26 -16.43
CA GLN A 588 -5.05 -38.89 -17.78
C GLN A 588 -4.21 -39.60 -18.86
N ILE A 589 -2.90 -39.72 -18.66
CA ILE A 589 -1.98 -40.18 -19.71
C ILE A 589 -1.68 -41.69 -19.60
N TYR A 590 -1.34 -42.15 -18.39
CA TYR A 590 -1.07 -43.56 -18.09
C TYR A 590 -1.96 -44.09 -16.95
N PRO A 591 -3.29 -44.15 -17.15
CA PRO A 591 -4.18 -44.77 -16.18
C PRO A 591 -3.88 -46.28 -16.04
N ARG A 592 -4.22 -46.87 -14.89
CA ARG A 592 -3.96 -48.30 -14.59
C ARG A 592 -4.52 -49.27 -15.64
N ALA A 593 -5.64 -48.93 -16.27
CA ALA A 593 -6.23 -49.71 -17.35
C ALA A 593 -5.30 -49.81 -18.57
N PHE A 594 -4.56 -48.73 -18.90
CA PHE A 594 -3.65 -48.66 -20.03
C PHE A 594 -2.44 -49.58 -19.85
N PHE A 595 -1.86 -49.66 -18.64
CA PHE A 595 -0.83 -50.66 -18.33
C PHE A 595 -1.33 -52.09 -18.54
N HIS A 596 -2.54 -52.39 -18.07
CA HIS A 596 -3.15 -53.71 -18.19
C HIS A 596 -3.43 -54.10 -19.66
N GLU A 597 -3.92 -53.16 -20.47
CA GLU A 597 -4.14 -53.36 -21.91
C GLU A 597 -2.81 -53.51 -22.67
N HIS A 598 -1.85 -52.63 -22.45
CA HIS A 598 -0.53 -52.70 -23.09
C HIS A 598 0.25 -53.98 -22.72
N ILE A 599 0.17 -54.46 -21.47
CA ILE A 599 0.73 -55.78 -21.10
C ILE A 599 0.00 -56.90 -21.86
N ARG A 600 -1.34 -56.86 -21.93
CA ARG A 600 -2.17 -57.89 -22.59
C ARG A 600 -1.81 -58.06 -24.08
N GLU A 601 -1.64 -56.96 -24.80
CA GLU A 601 -1.29 -56.98 -26.23
C GLU A 601 0.15 -57.47 -26.47
N ASN A 602 1.05 -57.24 -25.51
CA ASN A 602 2.47 -57.57 -25.62
C ASN A 602 2.89 -58.85 -24.87
N LEU A 603 1.95 -59.67 -24.39
CA LEU A 603 2.23 -60.87 -23.56
C LEU A 603 3.27 -61.82 -24.15
N SER A 604 3.26 -61.99 -25.48
CA SER A 604 4.23 -62.82 -26.21
C SER A 604 5.69 -62.43 -25.98
N LYS A 605 5.96 -61.14 -25.71
CA LYS A 605 7.29 -60.60 -25.42
C LYS A 605 7.73 -60.83 -23.96
N PHE A 606 6.77 -61.01 -23.04
CA PHE A 606 7.01 -61.09 -21.59
C PHE A 606 7.02 -62.51 -21.02
N TYR A 607 6.60 -63.53 -21.78
CA TYR A 607 6.68 -64.92 -21.32
C TYR A 607 8.13 -65.35 -21.01
N GLY A 608 8.30 -66.08 -19.91
CA GLY A 608 9.61 -66.50 -19.38
C GLY A 608 10.34 -65.43 -18.55
N GLN A 609 9.84 -64.19 -18.50
CA GLN A 609 10.44 -63.10 -17.71
C GLN A 609 9.88 -63.06 -16.28
N THR A 610 10.70 -62.60 -15.33
CA THR A 610 10.21 -62.27 -13.97
C THR A 610 9.47 -60.93 -13.95
N VAL A 611 8.59 -60.71 -12.97
CA VAL A 611 7.92 -59.40 -12.78
C VAL A 611 8.94 -58.26 -12.67
N THR A 612 10.09 -58.48 -12.01
CA THR A 612 11.20 -57.49 -11.99
C THR A 612 11.74 -57.17 -13.39
N GLN A 613 11.92 -58.17 -14.24
CA GLN A 613 12.41 -57.98 -15.62
C GLN A 613 11.38 -57.24 -16.49
N VAL A 614 10.09 -57.56 -16.34
CA VAL A 614 9.00 -56.83 -16.98
C VAL A 614 9.02 -55.36 -16.52
N GLU A 615 9.05 -55.11 -15.21
CA GLU A 615 9.12 -53.74 -14.66
C GLU A 615 10.35 -52.97 -15.16
N HIS A 616 11.53 -53.61 -15.22
CA HIS A 616 12.74 -53.02 -15.79
C HIS A 616 12.58 -52.69 -17.28
N THR A 617 11.89 -53.55 -18.05
CA THR A 617 11.57 -53.30 -19.46
C THR A 617 10.69 -52.05 -19.60
N TYR A 618 9.66 -51.88 -18.77
CA TYR A 618 8.82 -50.67 -18.76
C TYR A 618 9.60 -49.40 -18.37
N LYS A 619 10.57 -49.50 -17.46
CA LYS A 619 11.42 -48.35 -17.07
C LYS A 619 12.49 -47.98 -18.10
N ASN A 620 12.84 -48.89 -19.02
CA ASN A 620 13.94 -48.69 -19.98
C ASN A 620 13.50 -48.56 -21.45
N THR A 621 12.29 -49.01 -21.80
CA THR A 621 11.76 -48.95 -23.17
C THR A 621 10.94 -47.68 -23.34
N LEU A 622 11.35 -46.79 -24.23
CA LEU A 622 10.52 -45.63 -24.62
C LEU A 622 9.31 -46.10 -25.45
N ALA A 623 8.31 -45.25 -25.61
CA ALA A 623 6.97 -45.60 -26.10
C ALA A 623 6.15 -46.54 -25.19
N PHE A 624 6.73 -47.12 -24.14
CA PHE A 624 5.95 -47.88 -23.15
C PHE A 624 5.32 -46.92 -22.12
N PRO A 625 4.14 -47.26 -21.55
CA PRO A 625 3.55 -46.53 -20.43
C PRO A 625 4.56 -46.28 -19.30
N VAL A 626 4.71 -45.03 -18.84
CA VAL A 626 5.75 -44.66 -17.86
C VAL A 626 5.29 -45.01 -16.44
N PRO A 627 5.93 -45.97 -15.73
CA PRO A 627 5.58 -46.26 -14.34
C PRO A 627 5.90 -45.05 -13.45
N THR A 628 4.89 -44.52 -12.77
CA THR A 628 5.04 -43.42 -11.79
C THR A 628 5.29 -43.96 -10.39
N THR A 629 4.84 -45.18 -10.12
CA THR A 629 4.99 -45.88 -8.84
C THR A 629 5.42 -47.34 -9.05
N TYR A 630 6.01 -47.94 -8.02
CA TYR A 630 6.49 -49.33 -8.05
C TYR A 630 5.38 -50.37 -8.29
N SER A 631 4.13 -50.08 -7.90
CA SER A 631 3.06 -51.07 -7.94
C SER A 631 2.29 -51.13 -9.26
N GLU A 632 2.42 -50.16 -10.17
CA GLU A 632 1.55 -50.06 -11.37
C GLU A 632 1.68 -51.25 -12.32
N VAL A 633 2.91 -51.64 -12.66
CA VAL A 633 3.16 -52.84 -13.51
C VAL A 633 2.76 -54.12 -12.76
N MET A 634 3.06 -54.20 -11.46
CA MET A 634 2.74 -55.38 -10.63
C MET A 634 1.22 -55.59 -10.48
N GLU A 635 0.45 -54.55 -10.21
CA GLU A 635 -1.02 -54.59 -10.11
C GLU A 635 -1.66 -54.94 -11.46
N ALA A 636 -1.12 -54.43 -12.58
CA ALA A 636 -1.57 -54.80 -13.92
C ALA A 636 -1.31 -56.28 -14.23
N VAL A 637 -0.14 -56.82 -13.86
CA VAL A 637 0.17 -58.26 -13.96
C VAL A 637 -0.78 -59.10 -13.10
N ILE A 638 -1.01 -58.72 -11.83
CA ILE A 638 -1.96 -59.43 -10.95
C ILE A 638 -3.35 -59.46 -11.59
N THR A 639 -3.83 -58.34 -12.12
CA THR A 639 -5.15 -58.23 -12.76
C THR A 639 -5.29 -59.18 -13.96
N LEU A 640 -4.25 -59.32 -14.79
CA LEU A 640 -4.24 -60.25 -15.94
C LEU A 640 -4.17 -61.73 -15.53
N VAL A 641 -3.51 -62.04 -14.40
CA VAL A 641 -3.41 -63.40 -13.85
C VAL A 641 -4.72 -63.83 -13.18
N GLU A 642 -5.44 -62.89 -12.56
CA GLU A 642 -6.75 -63.12 -11.94
C GLU A 642 -7.92 -63.07 -12.94
N ASP A 643 -7.68 -62.69 -14.20
CA ASP A 643 -8.70 -62.68 -15.26
C ASP A 643 -9.28 -64.08 -15.48
N ARG A 644 -10.61 -64.20 -15.37
CA ARG A 644 -11.36 -65.46 -15.50
C ARG A 644 -11.19 -66.12 -16.86
N ASN A 645 -10.83 -65.35 -17.89
CA ASN A 645 -10.54 -65.86 -19.22
C ASN A 645 -9.15 -66.53 -19.31
N ARG A 646 -8.39 -66.58 -18.20
CA ARG A 646 -7.07 -67.23 -18.11
C ARG A 646 -6.10 -66.68 -19.16
N ILE A 647 -5.89 -65.36 -19.16
CA ILE A 647 -5.09 -64.67 -20.18
C ILE A 647 -3.59 -64.82 -19.90
N LEU A 648 -3.19 -64.83 -18.62
CA LEU A 648 -1.80 -64.92 -18.18
C LEU A 648 -1.63 -65.97 -17.09
N GLY A 649 -0.60 -66.80 -17.22
CA GLY A 649 -0.11 -67.66 -16.14
C GLY A 649 0.99 -66.98 -15.35
N LEU A 650 1.02 -67.20 -14.04
CA LEU A 650 2.09 -66.76 -13.14
C LEU A 650 2.68 -67.97 -12.44
N GLN A 651 4.00 -68.16 -12.56
CA GLN A 651 4.71 -69.27 -11.93
C GLN A 651 5.63 -68.78 -10.81
N HIS A 652 5.51 -69.39 -9.64
CA HIS A 652 6.39 -69.14 -8.50
C HIS A 652 6.47 -70.40 -7.63
N PRO A 653 7.62 -70.74 -7.02
CA PRO A 653 7.76 -71.93 -6.17
C PRO A 653 6.71 -72.04 -5.04
N ARG A 654 6.12 -70.92 -4.62
CA ARG A 654 5.10 -70.88 -3.56
C ARG A 654 3.65 -70.90 -4.06
N GLN A 655 3.39 -70.49 -5.31
CA GLN A 655 2.06 -70.52 -5.94
C GLN A 655 2.20 -70.37 -7.46
N ASN A 656 1.55 -71.27 -8.21
CA ASN A 656 1.24 -71.04 -9.63
C ASN A 656 -0.22 -70.59 -9.74
N ALA A 657 -0.51 -69.55 -10.52
CA ALA A 657 -1.86 -68.99 -10.68
C ALA A 657 -2.17 -68.71 -12.16
N CYS A 658 -3.39 -69.02 -12.61
CA CYS A 658 -3.90 -68.71 -13.95
C CYS A 658 -5.43 -68.73 -13.92
N GLY A 659 -6.06 -67.55 -13.83
CA GLY A 659 -7.48 -67.39 -13.50
C GLY A 659 -7.81 -67.65 -12.02
N GLU A 660 -6.83 -67.49 -11.13
CA GLU A 660 -6.93 -67.76 -9.69
C GLU A 660 -6.30 -66.61 -8.89
N ARG A 661 -6.82 -66.31 -7.70
CA ARG A 661 -6.37 -65.18 -6.87
C ARG A 661 -4.89 -65.33 -6.46
N VAL A 662 -4.10 -64.29 -6.69
CA VAL A 662 -2.67 -64.25 -6.33
C VAL A 662 -2.52 -63.98 -4.83
N THR A 663 -1.74 -64.81 -4.15
CA THR A 663 -1.48 -64.71 -2.69
C THR A 663 0.00 -64.47 -2.34
N LEU A 664 0.81 -64.20 -3.35
CA LEU A 664 2.22 -63.84 -3.21
C LEU A 664 2.35 -62.44 -2.57
N GLY A 665 3.27 -62.30 -1.63
CA GLY A 665 3.55 -61.01 -0.98
C GLY A 665 4.38 -60.07 -1.85
N ALA A 666 4.47 -58.80 -1.45
CA ALA A 666 5.22 -57.77 -2.17
C ALA A 666 6.73 -58.09 -2.36
N GLY A 667 7.33 -58.93 -1.49
CA GLY A 667 8.70 -59.42 -1.65
C GLY A 667 8.84 -60.68 -2.51
N GLU A 668 7.74 -61.38 -2.81
CA GLU A 668 7.73 -62.64 -3.58
C GLU A 668 7.33 -62.39 -5.04
N MET A 669 6.39 -61.47 -5.27
CA MET A 669 5.95 -61.02 -6.60
C MET A 669 7.10 -60.67 -7.57
N PRO A 670 8.16 -59.93 -7.17
CA PRO A 670 9.24 -59.55 -8.09
C PRO A 670 9.98 -60.74 -8.72
N SER A 671 9.96 -61.90 -8.05
CA SER A 671 10.59 -63.15 -8.49
C SER A 671 9.66 -64.11 -9.24
N ALA A 672 8.35 -63.81 -9.32
CA ALA A 672 7.40 -64.63 -10.06
C ALA A 672 7.59 -64.46 -11.58
N ILE A 673 7.40 -65.55 -12.33
CA ILE A 673 7.65 -65.65 -13.77
C ILE A 673 6.33 -65.62 -14.54
N LEU A 674 6.24 -64.79 -15.57
CA LEU A 674 5.10 -64.77 -16.49
C LEU A 674 5.18 -65.96 -17.44
N ALA A 675 4.08 -66.72 -17.56
CA ALA A 675 4.01 -67.96 -18.33
C ALA A 675 2.78 -67.99 -19.24
N GLN A 676 2.83 -68.82 -20.27
CA GLN A 676 1.67 -69.04 -21.14
C GLN A 676 0.50 -69.61 -20.32
N PRO A 677 -0.75 -69.21 -20.63
CA PRO A 677 -1.92 -69.66 -19.89
C PRO A 677 -2.15 -71.17 -20.05
N TRP A 678 -2.62 -71.83 -18.98
CA TRP A 678 -2.89 -73.27 -18.96
C TRP A 678 -4.37 -73.59 -18.70
N PRO A 679 -4.91 -74.66 -19.33
CA PRO A 679 -6.32 -75.02 -19.22
C PRO A 679 -6.72 -75.38 -17.78
N SER A 680 -8.00 -75.20 -17.46
CA SER A 680 -8.54 -75.61 -16.16
C SER A 680 -8.55 -77.14 -16.05
N ILE A 681 -7.95 -77.67 -15.00
CA ILE A 681 -8.05 -79.11 -14.68
C ILE A 681 -9.48 -79.40 -14.22
N SER A 682 -10.31 -79.98 -15.09
CA SER A 682 -11.64 -80.46 -14.71
C SER A 682 -11.54 -81.55 -13.64
N ARG A 683 -12.06 -81.28 -12.44
CA ARG A 683 -12.35 -82.32 -11.45
C ARG A 683 -13.76 -82.86 -11.69
N GLN A 684 -13.89 -84.16 -11.89
CA GLN A 684 -15.19 -84.84 -11.94
C GLN A 684 -15.83 -84.92 -10.53
N PRO A 685 -17.17 -85.02 -10.44
CA PRO A 685 -17.88 -85.10 -9.17
C PRO A 685 -17.90 -86.53 -8.59
N VAL A 686 -17.80 -86.64 -7.27
CA VAL A 686 -17.98 -87.89 -6.50
C VAL A 686 -18.88 -87.59 -5.28
N PRO A 687 -19.79 -88.50 -4.84
CA PRO A 687 -20.89 -88.14 -3.93
C PRO A 687 -20.51 -88.07 -2.43
N GLU A 688 -21.39 -87.45 -1.64
CA GLU A 688 -21.32 -87.38 -0.17
C GLU A 688 -21.47 -88.74 0.52
N PRO A 689 -20.87 -88.86 1.73
CA PRO A 689 -21.55 -89.51 2.86
C PRO A 689 -21.59 -88.63 4.12
N ALA A 690 -22.56 -88.91 5.00
CA ALA A 690 -22.89 -88.08 6.16
C ALA A 690 -22.09 -88.36 7.47
N LYS A 691 -22.10 -87.34 8.35
CA LYS A 691 -21.61 -87.18 9.75
C LYS A 691 -21.95 -88.37 10.70
N PRO A 692 -21.26 -88.61 11.88
CA PRO A 692 -21.26 -87.66 13.05
C PRO A 692 -20.21 -87.76 14.24
N VAL A 693 -20.22 -86.76 15.18
CA VAL A 693 -20.09 -86.86 16.70
C VAL A 693 -18.70 -87.17 17.39
N ILE A 694 -18.16 -86.54 18.48
CA ILE A 694 -18.42 -85.25 19.24
C ILE A 694 -17.17 -84.38 19.66
N PRO A 695 -16.42 -84.56 20.80
CA PRO A 695 -16.21 -83.40 21.72
C PRO A 695 -14.77 -82.96 22.13
N VAL A 696 -14.61 -81.63 22.36
CA VAL A 696 -14.04 -80.85 23.53
C VAL A 696 -12.88 -81.46 24.38
N PRO A 697 -11.90 -80.71 24.97
CA PRO A 697 -11.16 -79.44 24.66
C PRO A 697 -9.61 -79.73 24.60
N PRO A 698 -8.61 -78.96 25.13
CA PRO A 698 -8.44 -77.52 25.46
C PRO A 698 -7.12 -76.82 24.96
N SER A 699 -7.09 -75.49 25.18
CA SER A 699 -5.94 -74.56 25.41
C SER A 699 -4.54 -74.72 24.76
N GLN A 700 -4.33 -73.96 23.66
CA GLN A 700 -3.31 -72.88 23.45
C GLN A 700 -1.78 -73.17 23.45
N PRO A 701 -0.90 -72.30 22.86
CA PRO A 701 -1.15 -71.00 22.19
C PRO A 701 -0.41 -70.71 20.83
N VAL A 702 -0.67 -69.50 20.29
CA VAL A 702 0.09 -68.66 19.31
C VAL A 702 -0.02 -68.88 17.78
N ALA A 703 -0.65 -67.87 17.15
CA ALA A 703 -0.46 -67.20 15.83
C ALA A 703 -0.05 -67.98 14.54
N GLY A 704 -0.54 -67.62 13.35
CA GLY A 704 -1.54 -66.59 13.00
C GLY A 704 -1.59 -66.30 11.49
N LYS A 705 -2.79 -66.14 10.93
CA LYS A 705 -3.03 -65.62 9.56
C LYS A 705 -4.20 -64.62 9.57
N PRO A 706 -4.24 -63.62 8.68
CA PRO A 706 -5.25 -62.57 8.71
C PRO A 706 -6.63 -63.08 8.27
N LYS A 707 -7.70 -62.61 8.92
CA LYS A 707 -9.09 -62.89 8.55
C LYS A 707 -9.50 -62.07 7.32
N LEU A 708 -10.52 -62.56 6.61
CA LEU A 708 -11.35 -61.72 5.75
C LEU A 708 -11.93 -60.57 6.59
N GLU A 709 -11.77 -59.34 6.14
CA GLU A 709 -12.63 -58.25 6.59
C GLU A 709 -14.00 -58.38 5.90
N PRO A 710 -15.11 -58.19 6.64
CA PRO A 710 -16.45 -58.30 6.07
C PRO A 710 -16.76 -57.09 5.18
N SER A 711 -17.60 -57.32 4.17
CA SER A 711 -18.28 -56.24 3.44
C SER A 711 -18.99 -55.31 4.43
N VAL A 712 -18.66 -54.01 4.39
CA VAL A 712 -19.36 -52.99 5.17
C VAL A 712 -20.85 -53.05 4.81
N PRO A 713 -21.76 -53.30 5.76
CA PRO A 713 -23.18 -53.23 5.48
C PRO A 713 -23.54 -51.78 5.15
N ALA A 714 -24.45 -51.57 4.20
CA ALA A 714 -24.97 -50.25 3.87
C ALA A 714 -25.81 -49.71 5.05
N GLY A 715 -25.14 -49.13 6.04
CA GLY A 715 -25.78 -48.49 7.17
C GLY A 715 -26.49 -47.22 6.72
N PHE A 716 -27.66 -46.96 7.31
CA PHE A 716 -28.37 -45.71 7.06
C PHE A 716 -27.54 -44.54 7.60
N MET A 717 -27.31 -43.53 6.76
CA MET A 717 -26.76 -42.26 7.22
C MET A 717 -27.87 -41.44 7.85
N GLU A 718 -27.71 -41.15 9.14
CA GLU A 718 -28.64 -40.34 9.93
C GLU A 718 -28.00 -38.99 10.23
N THR A 719 -28.74 -37.89 10.04
CA THR A 719 -28.27 -36.55 10.39
C THR A 719 -28.89 -36.12 11.71
N ARG A 720 -28.07 -35.92 12.74
CA ARG A 720 -28.49 -35.53 14.08
C ARG A 720 -28.07 -34.10 14.39
N GLY A 721 -29.05 -33.24 14.66
CA GLY A 721 -28.81 -31.86 15.08
C GLY A 721 -28.92 -31.68 16.59
N THR A 722 -28.16 -30.72 17.13
CA THR A 722 -28.35 -30.17 18.48
C THR A 722 -29.36 -29.02 18.46
N SER A 723 -29.82 -28.61 19.65
CA SER A 723 -30.50 -27.34 19.85
C SER A 723 -29.49 -26.17 19.83
N SER A 724 -29.99 -24.94 19.97
CA SER A 724 -29.18 -23.72 20.04
C SER A 724 -28.63 -23.52 21.45
N CYS A 725 -27.41 -23.99 21.68
CA CYS A 725 -26.71 -23.89 22.95
C CYS A 725 -26.08 -22.50 23.15
N LYS A 726 -26.05 -22.02 24.40
CA LYS A 726 -25.40 -20.73 24.76
C LYS A 726 -23.94 -20.88 25.19
N THR A 727 -23.54 -22.08 25.61
CA THR A 727 -22.14 -22.37 25.97
C THR A 727 -21.63 -23.59 25.22
N LYS A 728 -20.29 -23.68 25.06
CA LYS A 728 -19.62 -24.87 24.51
C LYS A 728 -19.81 -26.12 25.38
N GLY A 729 -20.04 -25.94 26.68
CA GLY A 729 -20.30 -27.04 27.62
C GLY A 729 -21.66 -27.69 27.36
N ASP A 730 -22.70 -26.87 27.19
CA ASP A 730 -24.05 -27.36 26.84
C ASP A 730 -24.04 -28.06 25.48
N LEU A 731 -23.36 -27.47 24.48
CA LEU A 731 -23.23 -28.08 23.15
C LEU A 731 -22.51 -29.43 23.22
N ARG A 732 -21.41 -29.52 23.98
CA ARG A 732 -20.69 -30.79 24.18
C ARG A 732 -21.59 -31.84 24.81
N GLN A 733 -22.41 -31.48 25.81
CA GLN A 733 -23.35 -32.41 26.45
C GLN A 733 -24.44 -32.89 25.48
N GLU A 734 -25.01 -31.99 24.67
CA GLU A 734 -25.98 -32.38 23.64
C GLU A 734 -25.37 -33.30 22.58
N ILE A 735 -24.16 -33.01 22.08
CA ILE A 735 -23.43 -33.89 21.15
C ILE A 735 -23.18 -35.25 21.80
N ALA A 736 -22.68 -35.27 23.03
CA ALA A 736 -22.41 -36.52 23.76
C ALA A 736 -23.66 -37.37 23.98
N ALA A 737 -24.83 -36.74 24.14
CA ALA A 737 -26.13 -37.42 24.22
C ALA A 737 -26.61 -37.93 22.85
N LYS A 738 -26.48 -37.13 21.78
CA LYS A 738 -26.88 -37.48 20.40
C LYS A 738 -25.98 -38.52 19.72
N VAL A 739 -24.83 -38.86 20.32
CA VAL A 739 -23.82 -39.81 19.82
C VAL A 739 -23.60 -40.97 20.82
N SER A 740 -24.43 -41.08 21.87
CA SER A 740 -24.27 -42.08 22.93
C SER A 740 -24.45 -43.54 22.47
N ASP A 741 -25.16 -43.75 21.37
CA ASP A 741 -25.47 -45.01 20.69
C ASP A 741 -24.57 -45.31 19.48
N VAL A 742 -23.56 -44.48 19.21
CA VAL A 742 -22.67 -44.60 18.05
C VAL A 742 -21.34 -45.26 18.45
N ASP A 743 -21.21 -46.55 18.14
CA ASP A 743 -19.98 -47.33 18.41
C ASP A 743 -18.81 -46.93 17.50
N GLY A 744 -17.64 -46.69 18.11
CA GLY A 744 -16.37 -46.49 17.40
C GLY A 744 -16.34 -45.22 16.53
N LYS A 745 -15.75 -45.31 15.33
CA LYS A 745 -15.62 -44.18 14.38
C LYS A 745 -16.86 -44.01 13.49
N GLY A 746 -18.05 -44.04 14.08
CA GLY A 746 -19.32 -43.99 13.34
C GLY A 746 -19.74 -42.62 12.81
N ILE A 747 -19.03 -41.54 13.15
CA ILE A 747 -19.35 -40.16 12.76
C ILE A 747 -18.59 -39.82 11.47
N GLN A 748 -19.30 -39.52 10.39
CA GLN A 748 -18.74 -39.28 9.05
C GLN A 748 -18.47 -37.81 8.74
N ASP A 749 -19.14 -36.88 9.42
CA ASP A 749 -18.94 -35.44 9.28
C ASP A 749 -19.61 -34.72 10.46
N VAL A 750 -18.98 -33.64 10.93
CA VAL A 750 -19.50 -32.75 11.97
C VAL A 750 -19.45 -31.31 11.47
N GLN A 751 -20.62 -30.68 11.43
CA GLN A 751 -20.82 -29.30 10.99
C GLN A 751 -21.22 -28.45 12.19
N PHE A 752 -20.37 -27.52 12.60
CA PHE A 752 -20.66 -26.53 13.65
C PHE A 752 -21.12 -25.21 13.00
N GLN A 753 -22.16 -24.60 13.55
CA GLN A 753 -22.56 -23.23 13.21
C GLN A 753 -22.58 -22.36 14.47
N ILE A 754 -21.92 -21.21 14.39
CA ILE A 754 -21.80 -20.23 15.46
C ILE A 754 -22.38 -18.90 14.97
N PHE A 755 -23.32 -18.33 15.73
CA PHE A 755 -23.93 -17.04 15.45
C PHE A 755 -23.75 -16.11 16.65
N ALA A 756 -23.14 -14.94 16.46
CA ALA A 756 -23.05 -13.89 17.47
C ALA A 756 -23.42 -12.54 16.85
N LYS A 757 -24.21 -11.75 17.58
CA LYS A 757 -24.63 -10.40 17.16
C LYS A 757 -24.24 -9.37 18.21
N TYR A 758 -23.63 -8.28 17.74
CA TYR A 758 -23.19 -7.16 18.57
C TYR A 758 -23.80 -5.88 18.02
N GLU A 759 -24.70 -5.25 18.79
CA GLU A 759 -25.35 -3.99 18.41
C GLU A 759 -24.70 -2.81 19.14
N LYS A 760 -24.33 -1.75 18.40
CA LYS A 760 -23.66 -0.54 18.91
C LYS A 760 -22.32 -0.80 19.65
N ALA A 761 -21.61 -1.85 19.26
CA ALA A 761 -20.28 -2.14 19.81
C ALA A 761 -19.21 -1.24 19.18
N SER A 762 -18.16 -0.91 19.95
CA SER A 762 -16.92 -0.33 19.41
C SER A 762 -16.26 -1.36 18.50
N LEU A 763 -16.15 -1.08 17.20
CA LEU A 763 -15.50 -2.04 16.30
C LEU A 763 -14.01 -2.19 16.64
N ALA A 764 -13.37 -1.17 17.22
CA ALA A 764 -11.95 -1.21 17.61
C ALA A 764 -11.60 -2.37 18.55
N ASP A 765 -12.56 -2.84 19.34
CA ASP A 765 -12.39 -3.87 20.37
C ASP A 765 -12.26 -5.29 19.77
N PHE A 766 -12.64 -5.47 18.50
CA PHE A 766 -12.50 -6.74 17.79
C PHE A 766 -11.11 -6.88 17.14
N PRO A 767 -10.61 -8.11 16.90
CA PRO A 767 -9.36 -8.34 16.19
C PRO A 767 -9.32 -7.70 14.80
N SER A 768 -8.18 -7.14 14.41
CA SER A 768 -7.95 -6.52 13.09
C SER A 768 -8.28 -7.44 11.90
N ALA A 769 -8.16 -8.75 12.07
CA ALA A 769 -8.55 -9.75 11.08
C ALA A 769 -10.04 -9.76 10.72
N LEU A 770 -10.93 -9.27 11.62
CA LEU A 770 -12.38 -9.21 11.42
C LEU A 770 -12.86 -7.81 10.99
N ARG A 771 -12.13 -6.75 11.35
CA ARG A 771 -12.55 -5.34 11.13
C ARG A 771 -11.68 -4.53 10.16
N GLY A 772 -10.52 -5.06 9.76
CA GLY A 772 -9.52 -4.28 9.03
C GLY A 772 -9.07 -3.04 9.81
N SER A 773 -9.19 -1.87 9.18
CA SER A 773 -8.89 -0.56 9.77
C SER A 773 -10.08 0.11 10.48
N LEU A 774 -11.28 -0.47 10.44
CA LEU A 774 -12.49 0.12 11.03
C LEU A 774 -12.37 0.18 12.56
N ALA A 775 -12.71 1.33 13.14
CA ALA A 775 -12.58 1.60 14.58
C ALA A 775 -13.78 2.35 15.20
N GLU A 776 -14.78 2.73 14.40
CA GLU A 776 -15.99 3.42 14.87
C GLU A 776 -16.99 2.46 15.53
N SER A 777 -18.03 2.99 16.17
CA SER A 777 -19.11 2.17 16.72
C SER A 777 -20.07 1.67 15.64
N GLY A 778 -20.40 0.38 15.65
CA GLY A 778 -21.23 -0.23 14.61
C GLY A 778 -22.03 -1.44 15.08
N THR A 779 -22.64 -2.14 14.12
CA THR A 779 -23.28 -3.44 14.33
C THR A 779 -22.44 -4.50 13.65
N LEU A 780 -22.12 -5.59 14.35
CA LEU A 780 -21.36 -6.72 13.83
C LEU A 780 -22.17 -8.01 13.98
N ASP A 781 -22.54 -8.59 12.84
CA ASP A 781 -23.13 -9.92 12.74
C ASP A 781 -22.05 -10.93 12.34
N VAL A 782 -21.79 -11.91 13.21
CA VAL A 782 -20.78 -12.97 13.01
C VAL A 782 -21.51 -14.29 12.80
N GLN A 783 -21.36 -14.87 11.61
CA GLN A 783 -21.77 -16.23 11.28
C GLN A 783 -20.53 -17.04 10.87
N ILE A 784 -20.23 -18.11 11.60
CA ILE A 784 -19.10 -19.01 11.32
C ILE A 784 -19.65 -20.42 11.16
N GLU A 785 -19.28 -21.07 10.06
CA GLU A 785 -19.67 -22.44 9.74
C GLU A 785 -18.41 -23.28 9.49
N LEU A 786 -18.29 -24.41 10.21
CA LEU A 786 -17.12 -25.28 10.20
C LEU A 786 -17.57 -26.73 9.95
N SER A 787 -17.26 -27.29 8.77
CA SER A 787 -17.48 -28.70 8.47
C SER A 787 -16.18 -29.48 8.63
N ILE A 788 -16.20 -30.56 9.40
CA ILE A 788 -15.04 -31.40 9.69
C ILE A 788 -15.39 -32.84 9.26
N PRO A 789 -14.80 -33.34 8.16
CA PRO A 789 -15.06 -34.71 7.70
C PRO A 789 -14.43 -35.74 8.66
N GLY A 790 -15.14 -36.84 8.84
CA GLY A 790 -14.70 -38.03 9.57
C GLY A 790 -13.91 -39.02 8.70
N PRO A 791 -13.81 -40.31 9.09
CA PRO A 791 -14.52 -40.95 10.21
C PRO A 791 -13.88 -40.65 11.57
N MET A 792 -14.69 -40.16 12.51
CA MET A 792 -14.29 -39.80 13.87
C MET A 792 -15.13 -40.51 14.94
N ASP A 793 -14.58 -40.64 16.14
CA ASP A 793 -15.26 -41.19 17.31
C ASP A 793 -15.85 -40.09 18.20
N LYS A 794 -16.65 -40.52 19.20
CA LYS A 794 -17.30 -39.62 20.15
C LYS A 794 -16.30 -38.70 20.88
N ALA A 795 -15.17 -39.23 21.35
CA ALA A 795 -14.18 -38.47 22.11
C ALA A 795 -13.55 -37.36 21.26
N LEU A 796 -13.25 -37.64 19.98
CA LEU A 796 -12.73 -36.63 19.06
C LEU A 796 -13.80 -35.56 18.74
N SER A 797 -15.07 -35.94 18.57
CA SER A 797 -16.15 -34.97 18.35
C SER A 797 -16.39 -34.02 19.54
N GLU A 798 -16.24 -34.52 20.77
CA GLU A 798 -16.29 -33.69 21.98
C GLU A 798 -15.08 -32.74 22.08
N CYS A 799 -13.87 -33.23 21.77
CA CYS A 799 -12.65 -32.42 21.77
C CYS A 799 -12.68 -31.28 20.71
N LEU A 800 -13.25 -31.56 19.53
CA LEU A 800 -13.47 -30.54 18.50
C LEU A 800 -14.47 -29.47 18.96
N CYS A 801 -15.52 -29.83 19.69
CA CYS A 801 -16.47 -28.88 20.28
C CYS A 801 -15.80 -27.95 21.32
N GLU A 802 -14.89 -28.48 22.14
CA GLU A 802 -14.13 -27.66 23.11
C GLU A 802 -13.15 -26.70 22.42
N SER A 803 -12.65 -27.07 21.24
CA SER A 803 -11.73 -26.27 20.44
C SER A 803 -12.37 -25.09 19.69
N LEU A 804 -13.70 -24.94 19.75
CA LEU A 804 -14.39 -23.82 19.09
C LEU A 804 -14.07 -22.45 19.72
N PRO A 805 -14.04 -21.36 18.91
CA PRO A 805 -13.87 -20.00 19.43
C PRO A 805 -15.04 -19.60 20.35
N VAL A 806 -14.78 -18.67 21.28
CA VAL A 806 -15.79 -18.19 22.24
C VAL A 806 -16.16 -16.74 21.93
N PHE A 807 -17.46 -16.49 21.80
CA PHE A 807 -18.06 -15.16 21.66
C PHE A 807 -19.01 -14.91 22.83
N GLU A 808 -18.93 -13.73 23.45
CA GLU A 808 -19.73 -13.37 24.64
C GLU A 808 -21.25 -13.46 24.43
N ASN A 809 -21.73 -13.18 23.21
CA ASN A 809 -23.13 -13.34 22.80
C ASN A 809 -23.31 -14.44 21.74
N GLY A 810 -22.43 -15.45 21.74
CA GLY A 810 -22.47 -16.56 20.79
C GLY A 810 -23.58 -17.57 21.10
N THR A 811 -24.27 -18.01 20.05
CA THR A 811 -25.09 -19.22 20.03
C THR A 811 -24.41 -20.27 19.16
N TYR A 812 -24.42 -21.52 19.60
CA TYR A 812 -23.66 -22.61 19.00
C TYR A 812 -24.61 -23.77 18.70
N THR A 813 -24.51 -24.33 17.50
CA THR A 813 -25.25 -25.54 17.08
C THR A 813 -24.31 -26.49 16.36
N ALA A 814 -24.61 -27.78 16.40
CA ALA A 814 -23.90 -28.80 15.64
C ALA A 814 -24.88 -29.71 14.88
N ARG A 815 -24.44 -30.18 13.71
CA ARG A 815 -25.07 -31.26 12.94
C ARG A 815 -24.04 -32.34 12.69
N LEU A 816 -24.40 -33.58 12.99
CA LEU A 816 -23.52 -34.73 12.86
C LEU A 816 -24.16 -35.71 11.89
N ARG A 817 -23.39 -36.19 10.91
CA ARG A 817 -23.78 -37.33 10.07
C ARG A 817 -23.18 -38.59 10.66
N VAL A 818 -24.04 -39.50 11.13
CA VAL A 818 -23.64 -40.74 11.80
C VAL A 818 -24.18 -41.95 11.05
N ILE A 819 -23.45 -43.07 11.14
CA ILE A 819 -23.90 -44.37 10.62
C ILE A 819 -24.52 -45.15 11.78
N SER A 820 -25.85 -45.23 11.82
CA SER A 820 -26.57 -46.03 12.81
C SER A 820 -26.83 -47.46 12.32
N LYS A 821 -26.86 -48.43 13.24
CA LYS A 821 -27.37 -49.78 12.95
C LYS A 821 -28.90 -49.73 12.84
N PRO A 822 -29.53 -50.54 11.97
CA PRO A 822 -30.99 -50.63 11.93
C PRO A 822 -31.53 -51.12 13.28
N ALA A 823 -32.52 -50.44 13.82
CA ALA A 823 -33.14 -50.78 15.09
C ALA A 823 -33.97 -52.08 14.99
N ASP A 824 -33.90 -52.91 16.03
CA ASP A 824 -34.73 -54.11 16.16
C ASP A 824 -36.23 -53.76 16.22
N LYS A 825 -37.05 -54.58 15.56
CA LYS A 825 -38.51 -54.51 15.70
C LYS A 825 -38.90 -54.98 17.11
N PRO A 826 -39.91 -54.36 17.75
CA PRO A 826 -40.44 -54.87 19.00
C PRO A 826 -41.12 -56.24 18.77
N GLN A 827 -40.74 -57.24 19.57
CA GLN A 827 -41.52 -58.47 19.73
C GLN A 827 -42.80 -58.21 20.54
N PRO A 828 -43.85 -59.04 20.37
CA PRO A 828 -45.10 -58.90 21.12
C PRO A 828 -44.92 -59.29 22.60
N PRO A 829 -45.86 -58.91 23.49
CA PRO A 829 -45.83 -59.34 24.88
C PRO A 829 -46.16 -60.84 24.98
N ASP A 830 -45.35 -61.59 25.73
CA ASP A 830 -45.73 -62.93 26.19
C ASP A 830 -46.69 -62.80 27.39
N GLU A 831 -47.76 -63.59 27.35
CA GLU A 831 -48.82 -63.63 28.37
C GLU A 831 -48.39 -64.46 29.60
N GLU A 832 -49.01 -64.18 30.76
CA GLU A 832 -48.78 -64.93 32.00
C GLU A 832 -49.38 -66.35 31.94
N GLU A 833 -48.58 -67.31 32.41
CA GLU A 833 -48.85 -68.69 32.84
C GLU A 833 -50.28 -69.28 32.74
N GLU A 834 -50.45 -70.38 31.99
CA GLU A 834 -51.02 -71.64 32.52
C GLU A 834 -50.86 -72.85 31.56
N ALA A 835 -50.69 -74.04 32.17
CA ALA A 835 -50.74 -75.43 31.61
C ALA A 835 -49.58 -75.94 30.70
#